data_AF-A0A419I508-F1
#
_entry.id   AF-A0A419I508-F1
#
_cell.length_a   1.000
_cell.length_b   1.000
_cell.length_c   1.000
_cell.angle_alpha   90.00
_cell.angle_beta   90.00
_cell.angle_gamma   90.00
#
_symmetry.space_group_name_H-M   'P 1'
#
loop_
_entity.id
_entity.type
_entity.pdbx_description
1 polymer ?
#
loop_
_entity_poly.entity_id
_entity_poly.type
_entity_poly.pdbx_seq_one_letter_code
_entity_poly.pdbx_strand_id
1 'polypeptide(L)'
;MYTPSDLADLLECEHRSVLKQALAAGLPGAPRPGSGPDKLAVKHGRAHEAATLATLRTERRHVVEIDEQDPVIAAKATAEALRGGAPVVYQAVFHDGEFSGRADFLLRGEDGRYEVYDTKLARHAKPSAVVQLTAYADAMRRAGWPSGPEMHLLLGDGSTHSLRVDDFLPLLERLRGRLLARPAQLPELLWADERPACTGCGFAQHCASAREADRDLSLVAGMRGEQRRKLVTAGLGTIDALAAAAPEDRPRDMSAGTFTTLRAQAAIQVRQDETGELAYEIIDPAALAELPAADAGDVFFDMEGDPYALAGTGLEYLFGAVTPDQRFTPFWAHSRAQEKRAFEEFIDFAVARLAESPGAHVYHYAPYEVTAIKRLAAVHGTREEEVDELVRTGAMVDLYAVVRKALRVGQRSYSIKYLEPLYMPETRDGDVQTAVSSIEAYEEYLTLSAAGDTSHADEVLQGIADYNEYDCVSTLRLLEFLHRVRADAGIEPAEPDPESDVDALLRRTEEDEAAQRRAERAAAMAALVDPLLEGLPDDPADFTADDRARALLAASVGYHRRETNPAWWEFFRQLAAPVGDLEVDTTCAVPVSVTAGEWVPPSGRLRTAKRTLVIACDPDRPHPFVPGDDVRLRYRADARDAKVVSASAVEITVEESSAPDQTANDRPVAVLPGSPVRPSPKDEAVADLARLAGETLPALPAHPGVDLLRRTPRLHSGLPPVGDDVVATVIEAVDALDGSVLAVQGPPGAGKTYLAGKLIAHLVRSGRTVGVTSNSHKAVENVLSAALGNAPALDCAKRAKRTPDPSAPWDQPKTNTALARWRAEHNTGHLVGGTAWTFANAAVREEPFDVLVIDEAGQFALADALAVSMCAKNLVLLGDPQQLPQVVQGTHPAGAEASALGHLIGEADIIPPELGYFLDQTRRMHPAVCAPVSRLSYAGLLHSHPSADRSVEGIGSGLYLASVAHRGNTTRSTEEAAEVVSVVAALHGRTWQGRPLVDADFLVVAPYNLQARVVTRALADAGFDGVRVGTVDRFQGQEAPVVVTTMTSSSAVDLPRGLDFLLSRNRLNVALSRAQSVAVLVCSPYLLEADIRTVDQMRLVSGMLGLLGDAVPWPR
;
A
#
# COMPACT_ATOMS: atom_id res chain seq x y z
N MET A 1 13.23 19.54 33.06
CA MET A 1 11.89 19.80 32.49
C MET A 1 11.96 19.41 31.04
N TYR A 2 11.01 18.61 30.57
CA TYR A 2 10.97 18.16 29.19
C TYR A 2 10.07 19.07 28.36
N THR A 3 10.23 18.99 27.05
CA THR A 3 9.46 19.74 26.05
C THR A 3 8.81 18.76 25.08
N PRO A 4 7.74 19.16 24.37
CA PRO A 4 7.21 18.36 23.26
C PRO A 4 8.25 18.03 22.18
N SER A 5 9.27 18.87 22.00
CA SER A 5 10.40 18.57 21.11
C SER A 5 11.24 17.37 21.58
N ASP A 6 11.34 17.10 22.89
CA ASP A 6 12.01 15.90 23.40
C ASP A 6 11.24 14.60 23.07
N LEU A 7 9.92 14.68 22.97
CA LEU A 7 9.06 13.57 22.51
C LEU A 7 9.24 13.33 21.01
N ALA A 8 9.30 14.41 20.21
CA ALA A 8 9.63 14.34 18.80
C ALA A 8 11.04 13.76 18.57
N ASP A 9 12.02 14.15 19.40
CA ASP A 9 13.36 13.58 19.38
C ASP A 9 13.34 12.07 19.62
N LEU A 10 12.59 11.63 20.63
CA LEU A 10 12.45 10.22 20.97
C LEU A 10 11.75 9.40 19.87
N LEU A 11 10.75 9.97 19.22
CA LEU A 11 10.05 9.35 18.09
C LEU A 11 11.02 9.12 16.92
N GLU A 12 11.73 10.17 16.49
CA GLU A 12 12.59 10.14 15.31
C GLU A 12 13.90 9.37 15.55
N CYS A 13 14.51 9.53 16.73
CA CYS A 13 15.76 8.84 17.07
C CYS A 13 15.95 8.73 18.59
N GLU A 14 15.71 7.54 19.11
CA GLU A 14 15.94 7.24 20.53
C GLU A 14 17.38 7.56 20.98
N HIS A 15 18.38 7.26 20.14
CA HIS A 15 19.79 7.57 20.44
C HIS A 15 20.03 9.06 20.64
N ARG A 16 19.47 9.91 19.77
CA ARG A 16 19.55 11.37 19.90
C ARG A 16 18.91 11.85 21.20
N SER A 17 17.75 11.28 21.55
CA SER A 17 17.07 11.58 22.81
C SER A 17 17.92 11.18 24.04
N VAL A 18 18.58 10.02 24.01
CA VAL A 18 19.53 9.59 25.07
C VAL A 18 20.72 10.54 25.18
N LEU A 19 21.36 10.89 24.06
CA LEU A 19 22.51 11.81 24.06
C LEU A 19 22.13 13.21 24.59
N LYS A 20 20.96 13.74 24.21
CA LYS A 20 20.43 15.00 24.76
C LYS A 20 20.19 14.92 26.27
N GLN A 21 19.59 13.84 26.76
CA GLN A 21 19.39 13.62 28.20
C GLN A 21 20.72 13.51 28.97
N ALA A 22 21.71 12.79 28.43
CA ALA A 22 23.03 12.67 29.03
C ALA A 22 23.75 14.02 29.09
N LEU A 23 23.67 14.81 28.01
CA LEU A 23 24.24 16.16 27.95
C LEU A 23 23.55 17.11 28.95
N ALA A 24 22.22 17.09 29.02
CA ALA A 24 21.44 17.91 29.95
C ALA A 24 21.73 17.56 31.43
N ALA A 25 22.00 16.29 31.71
CA ALA A 25 22.42 15.81 33.03
C ALA A 25 23.91 16.08 33.34
N GLY A 26 24.69 16.60 32.39
CA GLY A 26 26.11 16.89 32.56
C GLY A 26 27.00 15.65 32.70
N LEU A 27 26.61 14.52 32.09
CA LEU A 27 27.39 13.28 32.18
C LEU A 27 28.74 13.41 31.44
N PRO A 28 29.87 13.01 32.06
CA PRO A 28 31.18 13.02 31.40
C PRO A 28 31.19 12.12 30.16
N GLY A 29 31.67 12.63 29.02
CA GLY A 29 31.73 11.88 27.76
C GLY A 29 30.51 12.05 26.84
N ALA A 30 29.49 12.82 27.27
CA ALA A 30 28.36 13.15 26.40
C ALA A 30 28.82 14.04 25.22
N PRO A 31 28.60 13.62 23.95
CA PRO A 31 28.92 14.43 22.80
C PRO A 31 28.09 15.72 22.78
N ARG A 32 28.63 16.77 22.19
CA ARG A 32 27.87 18.01 21.93
C ARG A 32 27.34 17.96 20.50
N PRO A 33 26.11 18.44 20.25
CA PRO A 33 25.62 18.59 18.88
C PRO A 33 26.49 19.60 18.12
N GLY A 34 26.63 19.40 16.80
CA GLY A 34 27.26 20.34 15.87
C GLY A 34 26.51 21.68 15.74
N SER A 35 26.85 22.47 14.72
CA SER A 35 26.17 23.75 14.46
C SER A 35 24.65 23.55 14.38
N GLY A 36 23.91 24.44 15.06
CA GLY A 36 22.46 24.35 15.25
C GLY A 36 21.62 24.44 13.96
N PRO A 37 20.28 24.37 14.07
CA PRO A 37 19.39 24.34 12.93
C PRO A 37 19.65 25.50 11.98
N ASP A 38 19.41 25.27 10.69
CA ASP A 38 19.59 26.26 9.65
C ASP A 38 18.91 27.58 10.05
N LYS A 39 19.71 28.64 10.12
CA LYS A 39 19.27 29.98 10.53
C LYS A 39 18.22 30.53 9.56
N LEU A 40 18.25 30.08 8.32
CA LEU A 40 17.30 30.48 7.29
C LEU A 40 15.92 29.86 7.55
N ALA A 41 15.85 28.55 7.77
CA ALA A 41 14.60 27.85 8.13
C ALA A 41 13.88 28.46 9.36
N VAL A 42 14.63 28.80 10.42
CA VAL A 42 14.07 29.46 11.61
C VAL A 42 13.50 30.86 11.30
N LYS A 43 14.18 31.61 10.43
CA LYS A 43 13.74 32.96 10.02
C LYS A 43 12.43 32.88 9.20
N HIS A 44 12.35 31.97 8.24
CA HIS A 44 11.14 31.80 7.43
C HIS A 44 9.97 31.31 8.29
N GLY A 45 10.20 30.42 9.27
CA GLY A 45 9.12 29.89 10.12
C GLY A 45 8.41 30.98 10.90
N ARG A 46 9.19 31.90 11.49
CA ARG A 46 8.64 33.07 12.20
C ARG A 46 7.88 34.02 11.27
N ALA A 47 8.30 34.16 10.02
CA ALA A 47 7.61 35.01 9.06
C ALA A 47 6.23 34.43 8.69
N HIS A 48 6.14 33.11 8.51
CA HIS A 48 4.88 32.41 8.23
C HIS A 48 3.91 32.48 9.42
N GLU A 49 4.40 32.25 10.64
CA GLU A 49 3.62 32.41 11.87
C GLU A 49 3.05 33.83 12.01
N ALA A 50 3.88 34.86 11.75
CA ALA A 50 3.46 36.25 11.79
C ALA A 50 2.41 36.60 10.72
N ALA A 51 2.50 36.01 9.52
CA ALA A 51 1.50 36.17 8.47
C ALA A 51 0.15 35.58 8.90
N THR A 52 0.14 34.37 9.47
CA THR A 52 -1.07 33.74 10.02
C THR A 52 -1.69 34.58 11.13
N LEU A 53 -0.89 35.11 12.05
CA LEU A 53 -1.36 36.00 13.10
C LEU A 53 -2.03 37.27 12.52
N ALA A 54 -1.48 37.84 11.45
CA ALA A 54 -2.07 39.02 10.79
C ALA A 54 -3.44 38.71 10.16
N THR A 55 -3.59 37.54 9.53
CA THR A 55 -4.87 37.05 9.00
C THR A 55 -5.89 36.87 10.11
N LEU A 56 -5.54 36.17 11.20
CA LEU A 56 -6.44 35.93 12.34
C LEU A 56 -6.88 37.22 13.04
N ARG A 57 -5.99 38.23 13.13
CA ARG A 57 -6.35 39.56 13.66
C ARG A 57 -7.40 40.29 12.81
N THR A 58 -7.50 39.95 11.52
CA THR A 58 -8.48 40.54 10.59
C THR A 58 -9.82 39.81 10.68
N GLU A 59 -9.80 38.49 10.81
CA GLU A 59 -11.01 37.65 10.79
C GLU A 59 -11.74 37.56 12.14
N ARG A 60 -11.01 37.63 13.26
CA ARG A 60 -11.53 37.36 14.61
C ARG A 60 -11.49 38.61 15.48
N ARG A 61 -12.57 38.86 16.22
CA ARG A 61 -12.82 40.13 16.93
C ARG A 61 -11.87 40.45 18.10
N HIS A 62 -10.96 39.55 18.49
CA HIS A 62 -9.96 39.78 19.56
C HIS A 62 -8.87 38.68 19.59
N VAL A 63 -7.59 39.05 19.67
CA VAL A 63 -6.47 38.10 19.85
C VAL A 63 -5.75 38.43 21.17
N VAL A 64 -5.57 37.43 22.04
CA VAL A 64 -4.74 37.55 23.26
C VAL A 64 -3.36 36.99 22.98
N GLU A 65 -2.33 37.80 23.12
CA GLU A 65 -0.93 37.40 22.93
C GLU A 65 -0.26 37.13 24.30
N ILE A 66 0.38 35.97 24.42
CA ILE A 66 1.08 35.56 25.64
C ILE A 66 2.57 35.86 25.48
N ASP A 67 3.13 36.60 26.45
CA ASP A 67 4.53 37.03 26.44
C ASP A 67 5.50 35.84 26.69
N GLU A 68 6.71 35.97 26.16
CA GLU A 68 7.82 35.01 26.20
C GLU A 68 8.54 34.96 27.58
N GLN A 69 7.81 35.24 28.65
CA GLN A 69 8.33 35.22 30.02
C GLN A 69 8.44 33.79 30.59
N ASP A 70 8.79 33.69 31.88
CA ASP A 70 8.83 32.43 32.65
C ASP A 70 7.62 31.51 32.31
N PRO A 71 7.85 30.22 31.99
CA PRO A 71 6.78 29.33 31.51
C PRO A 71 5.61 29.18 32.47
N VAL A 72 5.84 29.27 33.80
CA VAL A 72 4.79 29.16 34.80
C VAL A 72 3.90 30.41 34.78
N ILE A 73 4.48 31.59 34.55
CA ILE A 73 3.75 32.85 34.39
C ILE A 73 2.94 32.84 33.09
N ALA A 74 3.57 32.45 31.98
CA ALA A 74 2.92 32.37 30.67
C ALA A 74 1.74 31.37 30.66
N ALA A 75 1.87 30.23 31.33
CA ALA A 75 0.78 29.26 31.47
C ALA A 75 -0.41 29.81 32.27
N LYS A 76 -0.16 30.64 33.31
CA LYS A 76 -1.24 31.32 34.05
C LYS A 76 -1.95 32.35 33.18
N ALA A 77 -1.20 33.12 32.38
CA ALA A 77 -1.79 34.08 31.43
C ALA A 77 -2.64 33.37 30.36
N THR A 78 -2.19 32.22 29.87
CA THR A 78 -2.98 31.37 28.96
C THR A 78 -4.28 30.91 29.62
N ALA A 79 -4.21 30.43 30.86
CA ALA A 79 -5.39 30.04 31.62
C ALA A 79 -6.37 31.20 31.88
N GLU A 80 -5.87 32.43 32.06
CA GLU A 80 -6.71 33.63 32.17
C GLU A 80 -7.39 33.99 30.85
N ALA A 81 -6.68 33.89 29.73
CA ALA A 81 -7.22 34.11 28.39
C ALA A 81 -8.36 33.13 28.06
N LEU A 82 -8.18 31.85 28.36
CA LEU A 82 -9.19 30.80 28.17
C LEU A 82 -10.41 31.02 29.07
N ARG A 83 -10.20 31.39 30.35
CA ARG A 83 -11.30 31.78 31.27
C ARG A 83 -12.08 32.99 30.77
N GLY A 84 -11.39 33.94 30.15
CA GLY A 84 -12.00 35.12 29.54
C GLY A 84 -12.78 34.85 28.25
N GLY A 85 -12.73 33.62 27.72
CA GLY A 85 -13.41 33.25 26.47
C GLY A 85 -12.79 33.91 25.24
N ALA A 86 -11.48 34.20 25.27
CA ALA A 86 -10.78 34.79 24.13
C ALA A 86 -10.99 33.94 22.86
N PRO A 87 -11.39 34.52 21.72
CA PRO A 87 -11.65 33.72 20.52
C PRO A 87 -10.37 33.20 19.88
N VAL A 88 -9.22 33.88 20.09
CA VAL A 88 -7.88 33.42 19.70
C VAL A 88 -6.90 33.72 20.83
N VAL A 89 -6.08 32.72 21.19
CA VAL A 89 -4.91 32.88 22.07
C VAL A 89 -3.66 32.55 21.26
N TYR A 90 -2.74 33.51 21.12
CA TYR A 90 -1.48 33.37 20.40
C TYR A 90 -0.33 33.11 21.38
N GLN A 91 0.58 32.20 21.02
CA GLN A 91 1.73 31.76 21.83
C GLN A 91 1.32 31.13 23.16
N ALA A 92 0.22 30.35 23.16
CA ALA A 92 -0.33 29.73 24.36
C ALA A 92 0.66 28.75 25.00
N VAL A 93 0.89 28.88 26.31
CA VAL A 93 1.85 28.04 27.05
C VAL A 93 1.11 27.06 27.96
N PHE A 94 1.52 25.80 27.92
CA PHE A 94 1.07 24.76 28.83
C PHE A 94 2.22 24.29 29.70
N HIS A 95 1.94 24.12 30.99
CA HIS A 95 2.90 23.69 31.99
C HIS A 95 2.24 22.72 32.99
N ASP A 96 2.69 21.46 33.03
CA ASP A 96 2.15 20.42 33.91
C ASP A 96 3.14 19.94 34.99
N GLY A 97 4.25 20.67 35.15
CA GLY A 97 5.33 20.39 36.12
C GLY A 97 6.44 19.49 35.57
N GLU A 98 6.11 18.54 34.69
CA GLU A 98 7.08 17.67 34.02
C GLU A 98 7.44 18.18 32.63
N PHE A 99 6.41 18.64 31.90
CA PHE A 99 6.48 19.20 30.56
C PHE A 99 6.15 20.69 30.54
N SER A 100 6.81 21.40 29.63
CA SER A 100 6.46 22.76 29.24
C SER A 100 6.48 22.87 27.73
N GLY A 101 5.44 23.44 27.16
CA GLY A 101 5.28 23.56 25.72
C GLY A 101 4.53 24.82 25.33
N ARG A 102 4.78 25.32 24.11
CA ARG A 102 4.15 26.51 23.58
C ARG A 102 3.50 26.19 22.23
N ALA A 103 2.18 26.32 22.16
CA ALA A 103 1.44 26.22 20.92
C ALA A 103 1.35 27.60 20.25
N ASP A 104 1.42 27.65 18.92
CA ASP A 104 1.30 28.91 18.19
C ASP A 104 -0.07 29.55 18.40
N PHE A 105 -1.17 28.79 18.25
CA PHE A 105 -2.52 29.33 18.40
C PHE A 105 -3.50 28.35 19.07
N LEU A 106 -4.44 28.90 19.85
CA LEU A 106 -5.68 28.23 20.29
C LEU A 106 -6.88 29.00 19.75
N LEU A 107 -7.76 28.33 19.01
CA LEU A 107 -8.97 28.95 18.44
C LEU A 107 -10.22 28.38 19.11
N ARG A 108 -11.18 29.26 19.40
CA ARG A 108 -12.47 28.90 19.99
C ARG A 108 -13.53 28.65 18.90
N GLY A 109 -14.13 27.46 18.92
CA GLY A 109 -15.28 27.09 18.08
C GLY A 109 -16.59 27.73 18.53
N GLU A 110 -17.62 27.60 17.69
CA GLU A 110 -18.98 28.10 17.98
C GLU A 110 -19.63 27.37 19.16
N ASP A 111 -19.31 26.08 19.31
CA ASP A 111 -19.73 25.23 20.43
C ASP A 111 -18.99 25.56 21.76
N GLY A 112 -18.04 26.50 21.70
CA GLY A 112 -17.28 27.00 22.83
C GLY A 112 -16.07 26.17 23.23
N ARG A 113 -15.71 25.14 22.47
CA ARG A 113 -14.49 24.35 22.67
C ARG A 113 -13.29 25.01 22.00
N TYR A 114 -12.10 24.71 22.50
CA TYR A 114 -10.83 25.16 21.93
C TYR A 114 -10.15 24.03 21.17
N GLU A 115 -9.51 24.37 20.06
CA GLU A 115 -8.67 23.48 19.27
C GLU A 115 -7.30 24.12 19.03
N VAL A 116 -6.27 23.27 18.92
CA VAL A 116 -4.87 23.70 18.82
C VAL A 116 -4.50 23.84 17.36
N TYR A 117 -3.82 24.94 17.02
CA TYR A 117 -3.31 25.25 15.68
C TYR A 117 -1.82 25.56 15.78
N ASP A 118 -1.02 24.92 14.92
CA ASP A 118 0.43 25.10 14.87
C ASP A 118 0.87 25.37 13.42
N THR A 119 1.76 26.35 13.23
CA THR A 119 2.20 26.78 11.89
C THR A 119 3.49 26.06 11.50
N LYS A 120 3.56 25.63 10.25
CA LYS A 120 4.73 24.94 9.69
C LYS A 120 4.97 25.42 8.27
N LEU A 121 6.22 25.78 7.98
CA LEU A 121 6.65 26.10 6.60
C LEU A 121 6.47 24.92 5.66
N ALA A 122 6.63 23.70 6.18
CA ALA A 122 6.44 22.50 5.39
C ALA A 122 5.02 22.51 4.80
N ARG A 123 4.91 22.14 3.51
CA ARG A 123 3.62 21.97 2.81
C ARG A 123 2.95 20.64 3.17
N HIS A 124 3.52 19.88 4.11
CA HIS A 124 3.05 18.57 4.54
C HIS A 124 3.24 18.37 6.06
N ALA A 125 2.38 17.55 6.66
CA ALA A 125 2.45 17.22 8.08
C ALA A 125 3.59 16.23 8.38
N LYS A 126 4.57 16.65 9.19
CA LYS A 126 5.65 15.78 9.67
C LYS A 126 5.24 15.07 10.99
N PRO A 127 5.60 13.79 11.22
CA PRO A 127 5.26 13.09 12.46
C PRO A 127 5.68 13.82 13.74
N SER A 128 6.84 14.49 13.73
CA SER A 128 7.31 15.28 14.87
C SER A 128 6.44 16.51 15.16
N ALA A 129 5.83 17.13 14.14
CA ALA A 129 4.87 18.21 14.34
C ALA A 129 3.56 17.66 14.94
N VAL A 130 3.07 16.52 14.45
CA VAL A 130 1.87 15.86 14.97
C VAL A 130 2.03 15.44 16.44
N VAL A 131 3.19 14.89 16.84
CA VAL A 131 3.46 14.58 18.26
C VAL A 131 3.40 15.83 19.13
N GLN A 132 4.00 16.93 18.69
CA GLN A 132 4.00 18.18 19.46
C GLN A 132 2.58 18.74 19.60
N LEU A 133 1.84 18.78 18.50
CA LEU A 133 0.46 19.22 18.47
C LEU A 133 -0.45 18.36 19.36
N THR A 134 -0.27 17.03 19.33
CA THR A 134 -0.98 16.09 20.20
C THR A 134 -0.64 16.37 21.67
N ALA A 135 0.63 16.69 21.99
CA ALA A 135 1.05 17.02 23.34
C ALA A 135 0.39 18.30 23.87
N TYR A 136 0.21 19.32 23.03
CA TYR A 136 -0.52 20.54 23.39
C TYR A 136 -2.01 20.26 23.63
N ALA A 137 -2.65 19.50 22.74
CA ALA A 137 -4.06 19.12 22.89
C ALA A 137 -4.30 18.26 24.14
N ASP A 138 -3.41 17.30 24.43
CA ASP A 138 -3.42 16.48 25.64
C ASP A 138 -3.22 17.34 26.91
N ALA A 139 -2.28 18.28 26.90
CA ALA A 139 -2.05 19.19 28.03
C ALA A 139 -3.29 20.05 28.33
N MET A 140 -3.96 20.56 27.29
CA MET A 140 -5.21 21.31 27.42
C MET A 140 -6.33 20.45 28.01
N ARG A 141 -6.50 19.21 27.53
CA ARG A 141 -7.47 18.24 28.06
C ARG A 141 -7.19 17.87 29.52
N ARG A 142 -5.93 17.58 29.88
CA ARG A 142 -5.52 17.26 31.26
C ARG A 142 -5.72 18.43 32.22
N ALA A 143 -5.59 19.67 31.74
CA ALA A 143 -5.90 20.87 32.51
C ALA A 143 -7.41 21.15 32.67
N GLY A 144 -8.28 20.35 32.04
CA GLY A 144 -9.73 20.43 32.19
C GLY A 144 -10.42 21.49 31.33
N TRP A 145 -9.77 21.98 30.28
CA TRP A 145 -10.36 22.96 29.37
C TRP A 145 -11.30 22.31 28.34
N PRO A 146 -12.45 22.94 27.99
CA PRO A 146 -13.30 22.47 26.91
C PRO A 146 -12.52 22.38 25.59
N SER A 147 -12.27 21.16 25.12
CA SER A 147 -11.39 20.87 23.99
C SER A 147 -12.15 20.17 22.87
N GLY A 148 -11.89 20.56 21.63
CA GLY A 148 -12.43 19.88 20.45
C GLY A 148 -11.79 18.50 20.22
N PRO A 149 -12.37 17.69 19.31
CA PRO A 149 -11.78 16.41 18.92
C PRO A 149 -10.57 16.58 17.99
N GLU A 150 -10.44 17.71 17.30
CA GLU A 150 -9.42 17.95 16.29
C GLU A 150 -8.23 18.78 16.79
N MET A 151 -7.16 18.72 16.03
CA MET A 151 -6.00 19.59 16.08
C MET A 151 -5.54 19.90 14.65
N HIS A 152 -4.93 21.05 14.42
CA HIS A 152 -4.71 21.58 13.07
C HIS A 152 -3.26 22.01 12.82
N LEU A 153 -2.73 21.61 11.67
CA LEU A 153 -1.48 22.15 11.13
C LEU A 153 -1.81 23.14 10.01
N LEU A 154 -1.31 24.36 10.15
CA LEU A 154 -1.36 25.39 9.11
C LEU A 154 -0.06 25.29 8.31
N LEU A 155 -0.17 24.85 7.06
CA LEU A 155 0.96 24.47 6.22
C LEU A 155 1.41 25.64 5.33
N GLY A 156 2.64 25.56 4.83
CA GLY A 156 3.25 26.62 4.00
C GLY A 156 2.54 26.87 2.67
N ASP A 157 1.67 25.96 2.23
CA ASP A 157 0.81 26.11 1.04
C ASP A 157 -0.50 26.84 1.31
N GLY A 158 -0.75 27.26 2.56
CA GLY A 158 -1.98 27.90 3.01
C GLY A 158 -3.10 26.92 3.36
N SER A 159 -2.90 25.62 3.17
CA SER A 159 -3.89 24.60 3.55
C SER A 159 -3.90 24.36 5.06
N THR A 160 -5.04 23.88 5.57
CA THR A 160 -5.19 23.44 6.96
C THR A 160 -5.36 21.92 6.98
N HIS A 161 -4.39 21.23 7.56
CA HIS A 161 -4.48 19.79 7.76
C HIS A 161 -5.02 19.50 9.17
N SER A 162 -6.23 18.92 9.24
CA SER A 162 -6.93 18.62 10.49
C SER A 162 -6.78 17.15 10.87
N LEU A 163 -6.50 16.88 12.13
CA LEU A 163 -6.22 15.56 12.66
C LEU A 163 -6.98 15.33 13.97
N ARG A 164 -7.58 14.15 14.13
CA ARG A 164 -8.20 13.74 15.39
C ARG A 164 -7.14 13.48 16.44
N VAL A 165 -7.25 14.14 17.59
CA VAL A 165 -6.31 13.99 18.71
C VAL A 165 -6.25 12.53 19.20
N ASP A 166 -7.42 11.87 19.27
CA ASP A 166 -7.54 10.50 19.79
C ASP A 166 -6.81 9.45 18.93
N ASP A 167 -6.56 9.75 17.65
CA ASP A 167 -5.79 8.85 16.78
C ASP A 167 -4.32 8.74 17.20
N PHE A 168 -3.78 9.71 17.94
CA PHE A 168 -2.34 9.83 18.26
C PHE A 168 -2.03 9.78 19.76
N LEU A 169 -3.05 9.90 20.62
CA LEU A 169 -2.88 9.87 22.08
C LEU A 169 -2.18 8.61 22.61
N PRO A 170 -2.53 7.38 22.21
CA PRO A 170 -1.85 6.17 22.70
C PRO A 170 -0.33 6.18 22.45
N LEU A 171 0.11 6.69 21.30
CA LEU A 171 1.53 6.85 21.00
C LEU A 171 2.18 7.94 21.87
N LEU A 172 1.53 9.09 22.01
CA LEU A 172 2.01 10.16 22.88
C LEU A 172 2.23 9.67 24.31
N GLU A 173 1.25 8.95 24.88
CA GLU A 173 1.33 8.42 26.25
C GLU A 173 2.49 7.42 26.41
N ARG A 174 2.70 6.53 25.42
CA ARG A 174 3.86 5.63 25.42
C ARG A 174 5.18 6.39 25.35
N LEU A 175 5.30 7.41 24.50
CA LEU A 175 6.51 8.22 24.39
C LEU A 175 6.79 8.97 25.69
N ARG A 176 5.76 9.60 26.28
CA ARG A 176 5.85 10.30 27.56
C ARG A 176 6.31 9.37 28.68
N GLY A 177 5.69 8.20 28.79
CA GLY A 177 6.05 7.17 29.78
C GLY A 177 7.50 6.69 29.62
N ARG A 178 7.95 6.42 28.38
CA ARG A 178 9.34 6.02 28.10
C ARG A 178 10.34 7.11 28.43
N LEU A 179 10.04 8.37 28.08
CA LEU A 179 10.93 9.49 28.31
C LEU A 179 11.14 9.73 29.82
N LEU A 180 10.07 9.67 30.61
CA LEU A 180 10.09 9.89 32.06
C LEU A 180 10.69 8.71 32.84
N ALA A 181 10.42 7.48 32.41
CA ALA A 181 10.93 6.28 33.10
C ALA A 181 12.43 6.04 32.86
N ARG A 182 13.03 6.67 31.84
CA ARG A 182 14.42 6.42 31.44
C ARG A 182 15.40 7.29 32.24
N PRO A 183 16.34 6.70 33.00
CA PRO A 183 17.39 7.46 33.68
C PRO A 183 18.38 8.04 32.66
N ALA A 184 18.97 9.20 32.98
CA ALA A 184 20.04 9.78 32.18
C ALA A 184 21.29 8.88 32.23
N GLN A 185 21.74 8.39 31.08
CA GLN A 185 22.92 7.55 30.92
C GLN A 185 23.52 7.73 29.53
N LEU A 186 24.81 7.40 29.38
CA LEU A 186 25.40 7.26 28.05
C LEU A 186 25.02 5.90 27.45
N PRO A 187 24.75 5.83 26.14
CA PRO A 187 24.55 4.56 25.45
C PRO A 187 25.87 3.77 25.39
N GLU A 188 25.77 2.45 25.28
CA GLU A 188 26.94 1.56 25.16
C GLU A 188 27.76 1.87 23.90
N LEU A 189 27.07 2.09 22.77
CA LEU A 189 27.63 2.64 21.54
C LEU A 189 27.26 4.12 21.46
N LEU A 190 28.22 5.00 21.18
CA LEU A 190 27.98 6.44 21.02
C LEU A 190 27.36 6.81 19.65
N TRP A 191 27.01 5.82 18.85
CA TRP A 191 26.38 5.95 17.56
C TRP A 191 25.20 4.99 17.41
N ALA A 192 24.32 5.30 16.47
CA ALA A 192 23.23 4.43 16.04
C ALA A 192 23.24 4.29 14.51
N ASP A 193 22.45 3.36 13.97
CA ASP A 193 22.28 3.22 12.53
C ASP A 193 21.75 4.51 11.90
N GLU A 194 22.11 4.76 10.65
CA GLU A 194 21.66 5.92 9.89
C GLU A 194 20.15 5.87 9.60
N ARG A 195 19.49 7.04 9.66
CA ARG A 195 18.05 7.22 9.51
C ARG A 195 17.74 8.48 8.70
N PRO A 196 16.57 8.61 8.08
CA PRO A 196 16.18 9.85 7.39
C PRO A 196 16.28 11.11 8.27
N ALA A 197 15.96 10.99 9.57
CA ALA A 197 16.08 12.09 10.53
C ALA A 197 17.54 12.54 10.81
N CYS A 198 18.55 11.87 10.23
CA CYS A 198 19.96 12.25 10.36
C CYS A 198 20.31 13.53 9.60
N THR A 199 19.60 13.89 8.51
CA THR A 199 19.91 15.07 7.67
C THR A 199 19.94 16.38 8.48
N GLY A 200 19.01 16.57 9.42
CA GLY A 200 18.97 17.71 10.34
C GLY A 200 19.49 17.42 11.75
N CYS A 201 20.11 16.26 11.98
CA CYS A 201 20.54 15.83 13.30
C CYS A 201 21.90 16.42 13.67
N GLY A 202 21.94 17.20 14.76
CA GLY A 202 23.21 17.73 15.30
C GLY A 202 24.24 16.67 15.73
N PHE A 203 23.90 15.38 15.80
CA PHE A 203 24.82 14.29 16.14
C PHE A 203 25.18 13.39 14.94
N ALA A 204 24.72 13.69 13.73
CA ALA A 204 24.89 12.80 12.57
C ALA A 204 26.37 12.52 12.24
N GLN A 205 27.18 13.58 12.17
CA GLN A 205 28.62 13.46 11.92
C GLN A 205 29.33 12.66 13.02
N HIS A 206 28.96 12.87 14.29
CA HIS A 206 29.50 12.08 15.40
C HIS A 206 29.19 10.59 15.25
N CYS A 207 27.95 10.25 14.88
CA CYS A 207 27.56 8.86 14.66
C CYS A 207 28.32 8.24 13.48
N ALA A 208 28.48 8.98 12.37
CA ALA A 208 29.21 8.50 11.20
C ALA A 208 30.68 8.21 11.52
N SER A 209 31.38 9.17 12.13
CA SER A 209 32.79 8.99 12.49
C SER A 209 33.01 7.87 13.51
N ALA A 210 32.07 7.66 14.44
CA ALA A 210 32.18 6.58 15.41
C ALA A 210 31.93 5.20 14.79
N ARG A 211 31.02 5.07 13.80
CA ARG A 211 30.84 3.84 13.01
C ARG A 211 32.09 3.45 12.23
N GLU A 212 32.73 4.44 11.61
CA GLU A 212 33.99 4.27 10.88
C GLU A 212 35.12 3.85 11.83
N ALA A 213 35.22 4.49 13.00
CA ALA A 213 36.22 4.15 14.01
C ALA A 213 36.04 2.72 14.55
N ASP A 214 34.80 2.29 14.77
CA ASP A 214 34.46 0.94 15.24
C ASP A 214 34.54 -0.12 14.12
N ARG A 215 34.81 0.31 12.88
CA ARG A 215 34.92 -0.55 11.68
C ARG A 215 33.72 -1.48 11.53
N ASP A 216 32.53 -0.95 11.81
CA ASP A 216 31.29 -1.72 11.84
C ASP A 216 30.92 -2.31 10.47
N LEU A 217 30.23 -3.44 10.49
CA LEU A 217 29.75 -4.11 9.29
C LEU A 217 28.81 -3.26 8.40
N SER A 218 28.17 -2.21 8.92
CA SER A 218 27.37 -1.28 8.13
C SER A 218 28.17 -0.58 7.03
N LEU A 219 29.51 -0.57 7.15
CA LEU A 219 30.42 -0.05 6.14
C LEU A 219 30.55 -0.98 4.92
N VAL A 220 30.07 -2.22 4.99
CA VAL A 220 30.10 -3.17 3.86
C VAL A 220 28.96 -2.86 2.90
N ALA A 221 29.29 -2.61 1.62
CA ALA A 221 28.30 -2.23 0.63
C ALA A 221 27.24 -3.34 0.47
N GLY A 222 25.96 -2.98 0.54
CA GLY A 222 24.85 -3.93 0.44
C GLY A 222 24.60 -4.78 1.70
N MET A 223 25.27 -4.50 2.81
CA MET A 223 24.99 -5.13 4.11
C MET A 223 23.58 -4.78 4.61
N ARG A 224 22.77 -5.80 4.88
CA ARG A 224 21.44 -5.64 5.51
C ARG A 224 21.54 -5.82 7.02
N GLY A 225 20.64 -5.17 7.77
CA GLY A 225 20.62 -5.25 9.24
C GLY A 225 20.54 -6.68 9.79
N GLU A 226 19.75 -7.56 9.16
CA GLU A 226 19.66 -8.99 9.53
C GLU A 226 20.99 -9.72 9.30
N GLN A 227 21.64 -9.49 8.16
CA GLN A 227 22.93 -10.10 7.82
C GLN A 227 24.00 -9.67 8.83
N ARG A 228 24.07 -8.37 9.13
CA ARG A 228 24.96 -7.81 10.16
C ARG A 228 24.73 -8.49 11.51
N ARG A 229 23.48 -8.63 11.96
CA ARG A 229 23.14 -9.26 13.25
C ARG A 229 23.60 -10.73 13.32
N LYS A 230 23.41 -11.51 12.25
CA LYS A 230 23.87 -12.90 12.15
C LYS A 230 25.40 -12.99 12.22
N LEU A 231 26.09 -12.10 11.52
CA LEU A 231 27.56 -12.03 11.51
C LEU A 231 28.13 -11.62 12.88
N VAL A 232 27.57 -10.58 13.52
CA VAL A 232 27.94 -10.18 14.89
C VAL A 232 27.76 -11.34 15.87
N THR A 233 26.65 -12.07 15.78
CA THR A 233 26.37 -13.24 16.64
C THR A 233 27.38 -14.37 16.39
N ALA A 234 27.89 -14.51 15.17
CA ALA A 234 28.95 -15.45 14.81
C ALA A 234 30.37 -14.94 15.15
N GLY A 235 30.52 -13.78 15.78
CA GLY A 235 31.81 -13.19 16.15
C GLY A 235 32.50 -12.39 15.05
N LEU A 236 31.83 -12.16 13.91
CA LEU A 236 32.34 -11.40 12.77
C LEU A 236 31.84 -9.94 12.81
N GLY A 237 32.05 -9.24 13.94
CA GLY A 237 31.42 -7.94 14.21
C GLY A 237 31.97 -6.73 13.45
N THR A 238 33.11 -6.86 12.76
CA THR A 238 33.76 -5.76 12.03
C THR A 238 33.96 -6.11 10.56
N ILE A 239 34.11 -5.09 9.71
CA ILE A 239 34.43 -5.30 8.29
C ILE A 239 35.73 -6.09 8.11
N ASP A 240 36.74 -5.84 8.94
CA ASP A 240 38.04 -6.52 8.84
C ASP A 240 37.92 -7.99 9.23
N ALA A 241 37.13 -8.30 10.27
CA ALA A 241 36.85 -9.67 10.68
C ALA A 241 36.11 -10.44 9.58
N LEU A 242 35.11 -9.80 8.93
CA LEU A 242 34.40 -10.42 7.82
C LEU A 242 35.30 -10.62 6.60
N ALA A 243 36.15 -9.65 6.26
CA ALA A 243 37.10 -9.75 5.15
C ALA A 243 38.08 -10.93 5.33
N ALA A 244 38.51 -11.19 6.57
CA ALA A 244 39.45 -12.27 6.92
C ALA A 244 38.78 -13.64 7.13
N ALA A 245 37.45 -13.74 7.14
CA ALA A 245 36.72 -14.95 7.52
C ALA A 245 36.86 -16.12 6.53
N ALA A 246 37.00 -17.35 7.02
CA ALA A 246 36.99 -18.56 6.20
C ALA A 246 35.54 -19.00 5.86
N PRO A 247 35.32 -19.82 4.80
CA PRO A 247 33.98 -20.35 4.49
C PRO A 247 33.32 -21.11 5.66
N GLU A 248 34.14 -21.67 6.55
CA GLU A 248 33.74 -22.43 7.73
C GLU A 248 33.13 -21.54 8.83
N ASP A 249 33.48 -20.25 8.86
CA ASP A 249 33.01 -19.27 9.87
C ASP A 249 31.58 -18.76 9.56
N ARG A 250 30.94 -19.31 8.53
CA ARG A 250 29.61 -18.92 8.08
C ARG A 250 28.53 -19.22 9.14
N PRO A 251 27.64 -18.26 9.43
CA PRO A 251 26.44 -18.53 10.24
C PRO A 251 25.55 -19.61 9.60
N ARG A 252 25.04 -20.56 10.41
CA ARG A 252 24.23 -21.70 9.91
C ARG A 252 22.96 -21.26 9.18
N ASP A 253 22.38 -20.16 9.62
CA ASP A 253 21.15 -19.51 9.15
C ASP A 253 21.40 -18.46 8.04
N MET A 254 22.60 -18.43 7.46
CA MET A 254 22.97 -17.62 6.30
C MET A 254 23.37 -18.52 5.13
N SER A 255 22.91 -18.20 3.92
CA SER A 255 23.27 -18.98 2.72
C SER A 255 24.78 -18.86 2.41
N ALA A 256 25.36 -19.92 1.84
CA ALA A 256 26.77 -19.92 1.42
C ALA A 256 27.06 -18.84 0.36
N GLY A 257 26.13 -18.62 -0.57
CA GLY A 257 26.24 -17.58 -1.59
C GLY A 257 26.28 -16.17 -0.98
N THR A 258 25.33 -15.84 -0.10
CA THR A 258 25.28 -14.54 0.58
C THR A 258 26.55 -14.27 1.38
N PHE A 259 27.01 -15.25 2.17
CA PHE A 259 28.22 -15.10 2.97
C PHE A 259 29.47 -14.88 2.10
N THR A 260 29.60 -15.64 1.00
CA THR A 260 30.72 -15.50 0.06
C THR A 260 30.74 -14.11 -0.58
N THR A 261 29.58 -13.60 -1.01
CA THR A 261 29.46 -12.26 -1.60
C THR A 261 29.83 -11.17 -0.60
N LEU A 262 29.29 -11.23 0.63
CA LEU A 262 29.58 -10.22 1.67
C LEU A 262 31.05 -10.23 2.09
N ARG A 263 31.68 -11.40 2.21
CA ARG A 263 33.11 -11.50 2.48
C ARG A 263 33.95 -10.88 1.37
N ALA A 264 33.66 -11.22 0.12
CA ALA A 264 34.41 -10.68 -1.02
C ALA A 264 34.24 -9.15 -1.13
N GLN A 265 33.03 -8.64 -0.85
CA GLN A 265 32.73 -7.22 -0.76
C GLN A 265 33.51 -6.53 0.37
N ALA A 266 33.56 -7.12 1.57
CA ALA A 266 34.38 -6.61 2.67
C ALA A 266 35.87 -6.58 2.31
N ALA A 267 36.38 -7.63 1.65
CA ALA A 267 37.80 -7.75 1.28
C ALA A 267 38.26 -6.65 0.31
N ILE A 268 37.47 -6.32 -0.72
CA ILE A 268 37.83 -5.24 -1.65
C ILE A 268 37.81 -3.86 -0.98
N GLN A 269 36.87 -3.62 -0.06
CA GLN A 269 36.75 -2.36 0.67
C GLN A 269 37.89 -2.18 1.68
N VAL A 270 38.27 -3.23 2.40
CA VAL A 270 39.44 -3.22 3.30
C VAL A 270 40.73 -2.99 2.51
N ARG A 271 40.90 -3.65 1.36
CA ARG A 271 42.05 -3.42 0.48
C ARG A 271 42.13 -1.96 0.02
N GLN A 272 41.00 -1.35 -0.34
CA GLN A 272 40.94 0.06 -0.72
C GLN A 272 41.31 0.97 0.46
N ASP A 273 40.82 0.70 1.67
CA ASP A 273 41.20 1.48 2.87
C ASP A 273 42.70 1.41 3.15
N GLU A 274 43.32 0.24 2.97
CA GLU A 274 44.75 0.01 3.24
C GLU A 274 45.66 0.64 2.19
N THR A 275 45.25 0.61 0.92
CA THR A 275 46.06 1.09 -0.22
C THR A 275 45.82 2.55 -0.55
N GLY A 276 44.63 3.08 -0.24
CA GLY A 276 44.16 4.38 -0.70
C GLY A 276 43.84 4.45 -2.20
N GLU A 277 43.96 3.33 -2.92
CA GLU A 277 43.69 3.25 -4.36
C GLU A 277 42.27 2.75 -4.61
N LEU A 278 41.55 3.44 -5.51
CA LEU A 278 40.22 3.03 -5.93
C LEU A 278 40.25 1.63 -6.54
N ALA A 279 39.43 0.73 -6.01
CA ALA A 279 39.43 -0.68 -6.39
C ALA A 279 38.09 -1.11 -7.00
N TYR A 280 38.15 -1.87 -8.10
CA TYR A 280 37.02 -2.63 -8.63
C TYR A 280 37.48 -3.95 -9.24
N GLU A 281 36.58 -4.91 -9.41
CA GLU A 281 36.82 -6.17 -10.12
C GLU A 281 35.58 -6.63 -10.89
N ILE A 282 35.79 -7.33 -12.01
CA ILE A 282 34.72 -7.90 -12.83
C ILE A 282 34.30 -9.24 -12.23
N ILE A 283 33.01 -9.37 -11.89
CA ILE A 283 32.43 -10.58 -11.29
C ILE A 283 31.56 -11.36 -12.28
N ASP A 284 31.02 -10.70 -13.30
CA ASP A 284 30.26 -11.33 -14.40
C ASP A 284 30.61 -10.67 -15.75
N PRO A 285 31.51 -11.26 -16.55
CA PRO A 285 31.85 -10.76 -17.87
C PRO A 285 30.67 -10.76 -18.85
N ALA A 286 29.70 -11.66 -18.70
CA ALA A 286 28.56 -11.76 -19.63
C ALA A 286 27.65 -10.52 -19.51
N ALA A 287 27.49 -9.98 -18.29
CA ALA A 287 26.75 -8.75 -18.06
C ALA A 287 27.34 -7.53 -18.79
N LEU A 288 28.67 -7.48 -18.98
CA LEU A 288 29.32 -6.42 -19.77
C LEU A 288 29.20 -6.69 -21.28
N ALA A 289 29.20 -7.95 -21.70
CA ALA A 289 29.00 -8.34 -23.10
C ALA A 289 27.60 -7.98 -23.61
N GLU A 290 26.58 -8.02 -22.73
CA GLU A 290 25.18 -7.66 -22.99
C GLU A 290 24.95 -6.13 -23.12
N LEU A 291 25.94 -5.29 -22.78
CA LEU A 291 25.79 -3.83 -22.81
C LEU A 291 25.59 -3.32 -24.25
N PRO A 292 24.51 -2.55 -24.55
CA PRO A 292 24.25 -2.01 -25.88
C PRO A 292 25.41 -1.19 -26.44
N ALA A 293 25.53 -1.11 -27.76
CA ALA A 293 26.54 -0.24 -28.38
C ALA A 293 26.12 1.24 -28.23
N ALA A 294 27.10 2.11 -28.02
CA ALA A 294 26.86 3.55 -27.97
C ALA A 294 26.33 4.08 -29.31
N ASP A 295 25.33 4.96 -29.26
CA ASP A 295 24.66 5.56 -30.41
C ASP A 295 24.54 7.08 -30.25
N ALA A 296 24.55 7.83 -31.35
CA ALA A 296 24.39 9.29 -31.32
C ALA A 296 22.97 9.73 -30.90
N GLY A 297 22.00 8.81 -31.02
CA GLY A 297 20.60 8.98 -30.61
C GLY A 297 20.36 8.77 -29.11
N ASP A 298 21.34 8.26 -28.36
CA ASP A 298 21.19 7.93 -26.94
C ASP A 298 20.70 9.11 -26.09
N VAL A 299 20.02 8.79 -24.99
CA VAL A 299 19.51 9.75 -23.99
C VAL A 299 19.92 9.29 -22.60
N PHE A 300 20.44 10.20 -21.79
CA PHE A 300 20.81 9.96 -20.39
C PHE A 300 19.82 10.71 -19.52
N PHE A 301 19.02 9.95 -18.77
CA PHE A 301 17.84 10.41 -18.08
C PHE A 301 18.02 10.34 -16.57
N ASP A 302 17.68 11.44 -15.90
CA ASP A 302 17.51 11.52 -14.45
C ASP A 302 16.29 12.40 -14.14
N MET A 303 15.67 12.23 -12.97
CA MET A 303 14.50 13.01 -12.60
C MET A 303 14.46 13.34 -11.11
N GLU A 304 13.88 14.49 -10.81
CA GLU A 304 13.73 14.99 -9.44
C GLU A 304 12.26 15.09 -9.06
N GLY A 305 11.97 14.67 -7.83
CA GLY A 305 10.62 14.69 -7.31
C GLY A 305 10.57 14.93 -5.80
N ASP A 306 9.46 15.54 -5.38
CA ASP A 306 9.10 15.70 -3.98
C ASP A 306 7.92 14.76 -3.69
N PRO A 307 8.13 13.62 -3.00
CA PRO A 307 7.06 12.68 -2.66
C PRO A 307 6.03 13.28 -1.70
N TYR A 308 6.31 14.42 -1.07
CA TYR A 308 5.42 15.08 -0.11
C TYR A 308 4.65 16.27 -0.70
N ALA A 309 4.96 16.68 -1.93
CA ALA A 309 4.23 17.72 -2.63
C ALA A 309 2.74 17.37 -2.82
N LEU A 310 1.92 18.39 -3.07
CA LEU A 310 0.48 18.25 -3.35
C LEU A 310 -0.26 17.39 -2.31
N ALA A 311 -0.20 17.81 -1.04
CA ALA A 311 -0.81 17.12 0.10
C ALA A 311 -0.34 15.65 0.27
N GLY A 312 0.91 15.35 -0.06
CA GLY A 312 1.50 14.00 0.09
C GLY A 312 1.22 13.05 -1.08
N THR A 313 0.64 13.54 -2.19
CA THR A 313 0.46 12.73 -3.41
C THR A 313 1.72 12.69 -4.28
N GLY A 314 2.72 13.52 -3.97
CA GLY A 314 4.02 13.58 -4.62
C GLY A 314 4.03 14.31 -5.96
N LEU A 315 5.13 14.94 -6.35
CA LEU A 315 5.28 15.65 -7.63
C LEU A 315 6.67 15.39 -8.18
N GLU A 316 6.75 14.86 -9.40
CA GLU A 316 7.98 14.88 -10.19
C GLU A 316 8.09 16.26 -10.84
N TYR A 317 9.01 17.08 -10.35
CA TYR A 317 9.09 18.50 -10.74
C TYR A 317 10.14 18.78 -11.82
N LEU A 318 11.05 17.84 -12.10
CA LEU A 318 12.03 17.97 -13.19
C LEU A 318 12.32 16.61 -13.82
N PHE A 319 12.22 16.55 -15.15
CA PHE A 319 12.75 15.46 -15.98
C PHE A 319 13.97 16.02 -16.73
N GLY A 320 15.13 15.45 -16.51
CA GLY A 320 16.38 15.85 -17.12
C GLY A 320 16.83 14.89 -18.21
N ALA A 321 17.16 15.41 -19.38
CA ALA A 321 17.72 14.59 -20.45
C ALA A 321 19.01 15.21 -20.98
N VAL A 322 20.09 14.42 -20.99
CA VAL A 322 21.36 14.76 -21.66
C VAL A 322 21.54 13.86 -22.87
N THR A 323 22.01 14.42 -23.98
CA THR A 323 22.43 13.67 -25.17
C THR A 323 23.96 13.50 -25.22
N PRO A 324 24.53 12.59 -26.04
CA PRO A 324 25.97 12.35 -26.11
C PRO A 324 26.84 13.59 -26.39
N ASP A 325 26.29 14.61 -27.06
CA ASP A 325 26.92 15.91 -27.27
C ASP A 325 26.85 16.85 -26.04
N GLN A 326 26.44 16.31 -24.89
CA GLN A 326 26.28 16.99 -23.60
C GLN A 326 25.30 18.18 -23.66
N ARG A 327 24.23 18.04 -24.45
CA ARG A 327 23.15 19.02 -24.45
C ARG A 327 22.07 18.61 -23.45
N PHE A 328 21.89 19.41 -22.41
CA PHE A 328 20.83 19.22 -21.42
C PHE A 328 19.49 19.81 -21.89
N THR A 329 18.41 19.07 -21.64
CA THR A 329 17.02 19.46 -21.90
C THR A 329 16.19 19.20 -20.64
N PRO A 330 15.81 20.25 -19.88
CA PRO A 330 14.95 20.12 -18.71
C PRO A 330 13.46 20.23 -19.08
N PHE A 331 12.63 19.39 -18.48
CA PHE A 331 11.17 19.49 -18.52
C PHE A 331 10.63 19.74 -17.11
N TRP A 332 10.13 20.95 -16.85
CA TRP A 332 9.76 21.42 -15.50
C TRP A 332 8.27 21.26 -15.19
N ALA A 333 7.98 20.99 -13.92
CA ALA A 333 6.63 20.97 -13.39
C ALA A 333 6.51 21.53 -11.97
N HIS A 334 5.50 22.36 -11.75
CA HIS A 334 5.15 22.95 -10.45
C HIS A 334 3.70 22.71 -10.04
N SER A 335 2.96 21.94 -10.84
CA SER A 335 1.60 21.48 -10.56
C SER A 335 1.36 20.12 -11.21
N ARG A 336 0.30 19.41 -10.82
CA ARG A 336 -0.06 18.11 -11.42
C ARG A 336 -0.31 18.22 -12.94
N ALA A 337 -0.92 19.32 -13.38
CA ALA A 337 -1.17 19.57 -14.79
C ALA A 337 0.11 19.88 -15.58
N GLN A 338 1.12 20.47 -14.92
CA GLN A 338 2.45 20.67 -15.53
C GLN A 338 3.27 19.37 -15.50
N GLU A 339 3.15 18.55 -14.46
CA GLU A 339 3.82 17.23 -14.41
C GLU A 339 3.34 16.33 -15.54
N LYS A 340 2.02 16.30 -15.79
CA LYS A 340 1.46 15.60 -16.95
C LYS A 340 2.12 16.06 -18.25
N ARG A 341 2.23 17.38 -18.46
CA ARG A 341 2.82 17.97 -19.67
C ARG A 341 4.32 17.67 -19.79
N ALA A 342 5.09 17.86 -18.72
CA ALA A 342 6.52 17.57 -18.69
C ALA A 342 6.79 16.09 -18.96
N PHE A 343 5.98 15.19 -18.40
CA PHE A 343 6.01 13.77 -18.69
C PHE A 343 5.70 13.47 -20.16
N GLU A 344 4.63 14.02 -20.72
CA GLU A 344 4.27 13.85 -22.15
C GLU A 344 5.38 14.35 -23.07
N GLU A 345 5.93 15.53 -22.81
CA GLU A 345 7.03 16.14 -23.57
C GLU A 345 8.31 15.31 -23.50
N PHE A 346 8.67 14.78 -22.33
CA PHE A 346 9.84 13.91 -22.17
C PHE A 346 9.68 12.59 -22.94
N ILE A 347 8.52 11.93 -22.83
CA ILE A 347 8.27 10.68 -23.56
C ILE A 347 8.26 10.92 -25.07
N ASP A 348 7.61 11.98 -25.54
CA ASP A 348 7.61 12.36 -26.96
C ASP A 348 9.02 12.66 -27.46
N PHE A 349 9.84 13.33 -26.65
CA PHE A 349 11.27 13.57 -26.93
C PHE A 349 12.06 12.27 -27.07
N ALA A 350 11.91 11.33 -26.13
CA ALA A 350 12.61 10.05 -26.17
C ALA A 350 12.18 9.20 -27.38
N VAL A 351 10.87 9.06 -27.60
CA VAL A 351 10.33 8.27 -28.72
C VAL A 351 10.75 8.83 -30.07
N ALA A 352 10.72 10.16 -30.24
CA ALA A 352 11.16 10.78 -31.49
C ALA A 352 12.63 10.46 -31.80
N ARG A 353 13.51 10.46 -30.79
CA ARG A 353 14.94 10.13 -30.98
C ARG A 353 15.16 8.67 -31.34
N LEU A 354 14.47 7.74 -30.68
CA LEU A 354 14.56 6.31 -30.99
C LEU A 354 14.01 6.00 -32.40
N ALA A 355 13.02 6.75 -32.86
CA ALA A 355 12.51 6.63 -34.23
C ALA A 355 13.55 7.12 -35.27
N GLU A 356 14.33 8.16 -34.96
CA GLU A 356 15.41 8.67 -35.81
C GLU A 356 16.65 7.76 -35.80
N SER A 357 16.97 7.13 -34.65
CA SER A 357 18.08 6.19 -34.50
C SER A 357 17.62 4.89 -33.80
N PRO A 358 17.29 3.83 -34.56
CA PRO A 358 16.79 2.58 -34.00
C PRO A 358 17.77 1.82 -33.08
N GLY A 359 19.06 2.19 -33.07
CA GLY A 359 20.06 1.66 -32.17
C GLY A 359 20.18 2.40 -30.83
N ALA A 360 19.47 3.52 -30.68
CA ALA A 360 19.53 4.38 -29.50
C ALA A 360 18.75 3.81 -28.31
N HIS A 361 19.25 4.10 -27.12
CA HIS A 361 18.65 3.71 -25.85
C HIS A 361 18.50 4.92 -24.90
N VAL A 362 17.63 4.77 -23.91
CA VAL A 362 17.46 5.71 -22.80
C VAL A 362 18.11 5.09 -21.56
N TYR A 363 19.25 5.64 -21.14
CA TYR A 363 20.01 5.17 -19.98
C TYR A 363 19.60 5.92 -18.72
N HIS A 364 19.47 5.19 -17.62
CA HIS A 364 19.17 5.74 -16.30
C HIS A 364 19.93 4.95 -15.23
N TYR A 365 20.08 5.51 -14.02
CA TYR A 365 20.91 4.91 -12.99
C TYR A 365 20.14 4.08 -11.95
N ALA A 366 18.82 4.13 -11.84
CA ALA A 366 18.10 3.37 -10.83
C ALA A 366 16.77 2.78 -11.32
N PRO A 367 16.26 1.74 -10.65
CA PRO A 367 14.92 1.23 -10.94
C PRO A 367 13.79 2.26 -10.72
N TYR A 368 14.08 3.36 -10.01
CA TYR A 368 13.12 4.40 -9.68
C TYR A 368 12.58 5.07 -10.94
N GLU A 369 13.44 5.52 -11.86
CA GLU A 369 13.04 6.24 -13.07
C GLU A 369 12.02 5.47 -13.91
N VAL A 370 12.29 4.19 -14.22
CA VAL A 370 11.36 3.33 -14.98
C VAL A 370 10.06 3.10 -14.21
N THR A 371 10.14 2.98 -12.88
CA THR A 371 8.95 2.84 -12.03
C THR A 371 8.12 4.12 -12.03
N ALA A 372 8.76 5.29 -11.99
CA ALA A 372 8.15 6.59 -11.99
C ALA A 372 7.45 6.89 -13.33
N ILE A 373 8.09 6.64 -14.48
CA ILE A 373 7.43 6.86 -15.79
C ILE A 373 6.23 5.93 -16.00
N LYS A 374 6.31 4.66 -15.58
CA LYS A 374 5.17 3.72 -15.61
C LYS A 374 4.03 4.21 -14.73
N ARG A 375 4.36 4.70 -13.52
CA ARG A 375 3.41 5.28 -12.58
C ARG A 375 2.74 6.51 -13.18
N LEU A 376 3.52 7.44 -13.74
CA LEU A 376 3.03 8.68 -14.34
C LEU A 376 2.13 8.42 -15.55
N ALA A 377 2.50 7.48 -16.43
CA ALA A 377 1.65 7.09 -17.56
C ALA A 377 0.25 6.63 -17.08
N ALA A 378 0.22 5.81 -16.02
CA ALA A 378 -1.02 5.28 -15.46
C ALA A 378 -1.81 6.32 -14.63
N VAL A 379 -1.13 7.17 -13.84
CA VAL A 379 -1.75 8.22 -13.02
C VAL A 379 -2.37 9.31 -13.89
N HIS A 380 -1.68 9.70 -14.96
CA HIS A 380 -2.16 10.73 -15.89
C HIS A 380 -3.06 10.18 -17.01
N GLY A 381 -3.09 8.85 -17.17
CA GLY A 381 -3.84 8.18 -18.23
C GLY A 381 -3.38 8.57 -19.64
N THR A 382 -2.08 8.80 -19.82
CA THR A 382 -1.48 9.30 -21.07
C THR A 382 -0.18 8.57 -21.37
N ARG A 383 0.19 8.47 -22.65
CA ARG A 383 1.39 7.80 -23.15
C ARG A 383 1.62 6.36 -22.62
N GLU A 384 0.53 5.67 -22.24
CA GLU A 384 0.59 4.30 -21.70
C GLU A 384 1.23 3.31 -22.69
N GLU A 385 0.99 3.49 -24.00
CA GLU A 385 1.47 2.58 -25.04
C GLU A 385 2.93 2.83 -25.39
N GLU A 386 3.34 4.10 -25.47
CA GLU A 386 4.71 4.53 -25.72
C GLU A 386 5.63 4.07 -24.58
N VAL A 387 5.21 4.22 -23.32
CA VAL A 387 5.98 3.72 -22.17
C VAL A 387 6.06 2.20 -22.15
N ASP A 388 4.96 1.48 -22.44
CA ASP A 388 4.99 0.02 -22.54
C ASP A 388 5.95 -0.44 -23.65
N GLU A 389 5.98 0.26 -24.79
CA GLU A 389 6.88 -0.02 -25.90
C GLU A 389 8.36 0.16 -25.50
N LEU A 390 8.72 1.31 -24.91
CA LEU A 390 10.10 1.58 -24.44
C LEU A 390 10.60 0.51 -23.47
N VAL A 391 9.73 0.02 -22.58
CA VAL A 391 10.07 -1.00 -21.58
C VAL A 391 10.16 -2.38 -22.23
N ARG A 392 9.21 -2.73 -23.10
CA ARG A 392 9.11 -4.06 -23.72
C ARG A 392 10.23 -4.32 -24.72
N THR A 393 10.67 -3.30 -25.46
CA THR A 393 11.79 -3.42 -26.41
C THR A 393 13.16 -3.41 -25.74
N GLY A 394 13.22 -3.13 -24.43
CA GLY A 394 14.48 -3.00 -23.70
C GLY A 394 15.22 -1.68 -23.98
N ALA A 395 14.52 -0.67 -24.52
CA ALA A 395 15.12 0.62 -24.84
C ALA A 395 15.51 1.43 -23.59
N MET A 396 14.87 1.18 -22.44
CA MET A 396 15.27 1.72 -21.14
C MET A 396 16.35 0.83 -20.51
N VAL A 397 17.56 1.36 -20.29
CA VAL A 397 18.71 0.60 -19.77
C VAL A 397 19.09 1.06 -18.36
N ASP A 398 18.94 0.17 -17.38
CA ASP A 398 19.29 0.38 -15.96
C ASP A 398 20.79 0.10 -15.73
N LEU A 399 21.59 1.16 -15.64
CA LEU A 399 23.04 1.04 -15.41
C LEU A 399 23.40 0.56 -14.01
N TYR A 400 22.56 0.76 -12.99
CA TYR A 400 22.81 0.21 -11.66
C TYR A 400 22.67 -1.31 -11.64
N ALA A 401 21.67 -1.86 -12.34
CA ALA A 401 21.53 -3.30 -12.51
C ALA A 401 22.77 -3.89 -13.22
N VAL A 402 23.24 -3.23 -14.29
CA VAL A 402 24.47 -3.62 -15.00
C VAL A 402 25.68 -3.59 -14.07
N VAL A 403 25.94 -2.47 -13.37
CA VAL A 403 27.08 -2.34 -12.47
C VAL A 403 27.04 -3.40 -11.37
N ARG A 404 25.88 -3.63 -10.74
CA ARG A 404 25.75 -4.62 -9.66
C ARG A 404 25.94 -6.06 -10.11
N LYS A 405 25.57 -6.38 -11.35
CA LYS A 405 25.76 -7.70 -11.95
C LYS A 405 27.22 -7.89 -12.40
N ALA A 406 27.78 -6.88 -13.06
CA ALA A 406 29.09 -6.95 -13.70
C ALA A 406 30.28 -6.72 -12.76
N LEU A 407 30.16 -5.78 -11.81
CA LEU A 407 31.28 -5.25 -11.04
C LEU A 407 31.11 -5.41 -9.53
N ARG A 408 32.23 -5.59 -8.85
CA ARG A 408 32.36 -5.40 -7.41
C ARG A 408 33.32 -4.23 -7.15
N VAL A 409 32.87 -3.22 -6.40
CA VAL A 409 33.64 -2.00 -6.13
C VAL A 409 34.09 -1.90 -4.67
N GLY A 410 35.22 -1.24 -4.41
CA GLY A 410 35.77 -0.97 -3.07
C GLY A 410 35.07 0.17 -2.32
N GLN A 411 34.04 0.76 -2.91
CA GLN A 411 33.26 1.84 -2.34
C GLN A 411 32.25 1.35 -1.29
N ARG A 412 31.81 2.25 -0.40
CA ARG A 412 30.86 1.96 0.69
C ARG A 412 29.41 1.81 0.22
N SER A 413 29.10 2.33 -0.97
CA SER A 413 27.77 2.32 -1.58
C SER A 413 27.89 2.13 -3.08
N TYR A 414 26.82 1.59 -3.69
CA TYR A 414 26.61 1.54 -5.14
C TYR A 414 25.70 2.70 -5.61
N SER A 415 25.55 3.78 -4.84
CA SER A 415 24.96 5.00 -5.36
C SER A 415 25.95 5.71 -6.28
N ILE A 416 25.46 6.40 -7.31
CA ILE A 416 26.29 7.00 -8.36
C ILE A 416 27.41 7.90 -7.80
N LYS A 417 27.10 8.71 -6.76
CA LYS A 417 28.08 9.56 -6.03
C LYS A 417 29.29 8.83 -5.47
N TYR A 418 29.12 7.58 -5.05
CA TYR A 418 30.25 6.78 -4.55
C TYR A 418 31.06 6.17 -5.70
N LEU A 419 30.46 6.00 -6.88
CA LEU A 419 31.14 5.47 -8.06
C LEU A 419 31.86 6.54 -8.88
N GLU A 420 31.40 7.80 -8.83
CA GLU A 420 31.99 8.96 -9.50
C GLU A 420 33.53 9.00 -9.46
N PRO A 421 34.22 8.73 -8.33
CA PRO A 421 35.68 8.72 -8.32
C PRO A 421 36.34 7.79 -9.35
N LEU A 422 35.63 6.75 -9.83
CA LEU A 422 36.13 5.81 -10.84
C LEU A 422 36.13 6.40 -12.27
N TYR A 423 35.31 7.40 -12.55
CA TYR A 423 35.10 7.90 -13.91
C TYR A 423 34.99 9.43 -14.05
N MET A 424 34.92 10.16 -12.93
CA MET A 424 34.91 11.62 -12.80
C MET A 424 35.90 12.06 -11.70
N PRO A 425 37.22 12.03 -11.97
CA PRO A 425 38.26 12.31 -10.96
C PRO A 425 38.45 13.81 -10.65
N GLU A 426 37.87 14.71 -11.44
CA GLU A 426 37.90 16.15 -11.16
C GLU A 426 36.91 16.46 -10.02
N THR A 427 37.44 16.56 -8.80
CA THR A 427 36.64 16.97 -7.62
C THR A 427 36.12 18.39 -7.77
N ARG A 428 34.86 18.60 -7.36
CA ARG A 428 34.21 19.90 -7.12
C ARG A 428 35.20 20.95 -6.62
N ASP A 429 35.40 22.02 -7.39
CA ASP A 429 36.00 23.25 -6.87
C ASP A 429 34.91 23.97 -6.06
N GLY A 430 34.68 23.49 -4.83
CA GLY A 430 33.53 23.90 -4.03
C GLY A 430 33.15 22.83 -3.01
N ASP A 431 33.85 22.85 -1.88
CA ASP A 431 33.41 22.23 -0.63
C ASP A 431 32.22 23.04 -0.04
N VAL A 432 31.18 23.21 -0.86
CA VAL A 432 29.92 23.87 -0.51
C VAL A 432 28.86 22.79 -0.37
N GLN A 433 28.66 22.45 0.90
CA GLN A 433 27.43 21.94 1.50
C GLN A 433 26.90 20.60 0.97
N THR A 434 27.27 19.56 1.72
CA THR A 434 26.25 18.65 2.23
C THR A 434 25.00 19.43 2.68
N ALA A 435 23.85 18.90 2.29
CA ALA A 435 22.58 18.97 3.02
C ALA A 435 21.68 20.18 2.76
N VAL A 436 21.41 20.45 1.50
CA VAL A 436 20.02 20.75 1.11
C VAL A 436 19.65 19.68 0.08
N SER A 437 18.74 18.77 0.44
CA SER A 437 18.18 17.82 -0.53
C SER A 437 17.56 18.59 -1.70
N SER A 438 17.50 18.00 -2.91
CA SER A 438 16.83 18.63 -4.06
C SER A 438 15.39 19.05 -3.70
N ILE A 439 14.73 18.28 -2.84
CA ILE A 439 13.43 18.59 -2.20
C ILE A 439 13.48 19.88 -1.38
N GLU A 440 14.44 20.05 -0.46
CA GLU A 440 14.53 21.26 0.36
C GLU A 440 14.85 22.51 -0.49
N ALA A 441 15.66 22.37 -1.54
CA ALA A 441 15.92 23.45 -2.50
C ALA A 441 14.64 23.80 -3.28
N TYR A 442 13.86 22.79 -3.68
CA TYR A 442 12.58 23.02 -4.33
C TYR A 442 11.53 23.66 -3.40
N GLU A 443 11.50 23.27 -2.12
CA GLU A 443 10.68 23.91 -1.08
C GLU A 443 11.08 25.39 -0.89
N GLU A 444 12.38 25.70 -0.93
CA GLU A 444 12.88 27.09 -0.91
C GLU A 444 12.43 27.87 -2.14
N TYR A 445 12.56 27.31 -3.34
CA TYR A 445 12.08 27.91 -4.59
C TYR A 445 10.59 28.29 -4.50
N LEU A 446 9.75 27.37 -4.04
CA LEU A 446 8.31 27.60 -3.89
C LEU A 446 8.02 28.73 -2.89
N THR A 447 8.78 28.78 -1.79
CA THR A 447 8.65 29.80 -0.74
C THR A 447 9.03 31.19 -1.27
N LEU A 448 10.15 31.30 -1.97
CA LEU A 448 10.60 32.55 -2.59
C LEU A 448 9.63 33.04 -3.66
N SER A 449 9.13 32.12 -4.48
CA SER A 449 8.11 32.40 -5.50
C SER A 449 6.82 32.95 -4.89
N ALA A 450 6.33 32.33 -3.81
CA ALA A 450 5.14 32.80 -3.09
C ALA A 450 5.35 34.17 -2.42
N ALA A 451 6.58 34.48 -1.99
CA ALA A 451 6.95 35.78 -1.42
C ALA A 451 7.15 36.88 -2.48
N GLY A 452 7.12 36.53 -3.78
CA GLY A 452 7.34 37.46 -4.89
C GLY A 452 8.81 37.81 -5.14
N ASP A 453 9.76 37.05 -4.58
CA ASP A 453 11.21 37.22 -4.76
C ASP A 453 11.72 36.38 -5.95
N THR A 454 11.36 36.81 -7.16
CA THR A 454 11.58 36.02 -8.38
C THR A 454 13.05 35.82 -8.71
N SER A 455 13.93 36.79 -8.41
CA SER A 455 15.36 36.66 -8.73
C SER A 455 16.05 35.54 -7.95
N HIS A 456 15.80 35.44 -6.64
CA HIS A 456 16.39 34.36 -5.85
C HIS A 456 15.71 33.02 -6.15
N ALA A 457 14.40 33.02 -6.46
CA ALA A 457 13.72 31.81 -6.90
C ALA A 457 14.34 31.22 -8.19
N ASP A 458 14.65 32.07 -9.17
CA ASP A 458 15.30 31.65 -10.42
C ASP A 458 16.73 31.11 -10.17
N GLU A 459 17.50 31.71 -9.26
CA GLU A 459 18.82 31.20 -8.86
C GLU A 459 18.74 29.79 -8.25
N VAL A 460 17.73 29.54 -7.39
CA VAL A 460 17.50 28.23 -6.79
C VAL A 460 17.09 27.19 -7.84
N LEU A 461 16.19 27.53 -8.76
CA LEU A 461 15.82 26.63 -9.87
C LEU A 461 17.01 26.27 -10.76
N GLN A 462 17.86 27.24 -11.08
CA GLN A 462 19.07 26.98 -11.85
C GLN A 462 20.00 26.02 -11.09
N GLY A 463 20.15 26.18 -9.77
CA GLY A 463 20.93 25.24 -8.96
C GLY A 463 20.38 23.81 -8.97
N ILE A 464 19.06 23.64 -8.99
CA ILE A 464 18.41 22.33 -9.15
C ILE A 464 18.65 21.77 -10.57
N ALA A 465 18.54 22.61 -11.61
CA ALA A 465 18.84 22.21 -12.99
C ALA A 465 20.29 21.74 -13.16
N ASP A 466 21.24 22.49 -12.63
CA ASP A 466 22.67 22.18 -12.68
C ASP A 466 22.99 20.86 -11.96
N TYR A 467 22.30 20.61 -10.83
CA TYR A 467 22.42 19.36 -10.07
C TYR A 467 21.93 18.15 -10.88
N ASN A 468 20.74 18.25 -11.50
CA ASN A 468 20.16 17.15 -12.29
C ASN A 468 20.90 16.95 -13.63
N GLU A 469 21.37 18.02 -14.28
CA GLU A 469 22.25 17.93 -15.45
C GLU A 469 23.53 17.15 -15.10
N TYR A 470 24.13 17.43 -13.94
CA TYR A 470 25.30 16.70 -13.46
C TYR A 470 25.03 15.21 -13.28
N ASP A 471 23.90 14.81 -12.69
CA ASP A 471 23.54 13.40 -12.49
C ASP A 471 23.27 12.69 -13.85
N CYS A 472 22.66 13.38 -14.82
CA CYS A 472 22.54 12.89 -16.20
C CYS A 472 23.91 12.70 -16.87
N VAL A 473 24.82 13.66 -16.73
CA VAL A 473 26.20 13.56 -17.26
C VAL A 473 26.97 12.44 -16.56
N SER A 474 26.81 12.26 -15.25
CA SER A 474 27.42 11.17 -14.49
C SER A 474 26.99 9.80 -15.03
N THR A 475 25.71 9.65 -15.39
CA THR A 475 25.16 8.45 -16.04
C THR A 475 25.82 8.20 -17.41
N LEU A 476 26.01 9.23 -18.24
CA LEU A 476 26.77 9.14 -19.49
C LEU A 476 28.23 8.69 -19.24
N ARG A 477 28.93 9.32 -18.30
CA ARG A 477 30.34 9.00 -18.00
C ARG A 477 30.49 7.60 -17.42
N LEU A 478 29.49 7.11 -16.69
CA LEU A 478 29.45 5.73 -16.22
C LEU A 478 29.33 4.74 -17.39
N LEU A 479 28.45 5.00 -18.37
CA LEU A 479 28.36 4.16 -19.57
C LEU A 479 29.69 4.10 -20.32
N GLU A 480 30.34 5.25 -20.52
CA GLU A 480 31.68 5.34 -21.13
C GLU A 480 32.72 4.53 -20.33
N PHE A 481 32.66 4.58 -19.00
CA PHE A 481 33.51 3.78 -18.12
C PHE A 481 33.26 2.28 -18.28
N LEU A 482 32.00 1.83 -18.33
CA LEU A 482 31.66 0.42 -18.52
C LEU A 482 32.14 -0.10 -19.87
N HIS A 483 32.01 0.69 -20.94
CA HIS A 483 32.57 0.35 -22.24
C HIS A 483 34.10 0.23 -22.23
N ARG A 484 34.79 1.13 -21.54
CA ARG A 484 36.24 1.07 -21.35
C ARG A 484 36.64 -0.18 -20.56
N VAL A 485 35.96 -0.50 -19.46
CA VAL A 485 36.22 -1.71 -18.66
C VAL A 485 36.02 -2.98 -19.51
N ARG A 486 34.95 -3.03 -20.31
CA ARG A 486 34.68 -4.14 -21.25
C ARG A 486 35.83 -4.30 -22.26
N ALA A 487 36.26 -3.21 -22.87
CA ALA A 487 37.32 -3.20 -23.86
C ALA A 487 38.68 -3.61 -23.26
N ASP A 488 39.04 -3.04 -22.11
CA ASP A 488 40.30 -3.32 -21.40
C ASP A 488 40.39 -4.79 -20.93
N ALA A 489 39.24 -5.39 -20.59
CA ALA A 489 39.14 -6.80 -20.20
C ALA A 489 39.10 -7.78 -21.39
N GLY A 490 39.03 -7.27 -22.64
CA GLY A 490 38.91 -8.12 -23.84
C GLY A 490 37.61 -8.90 -23.91
N ILE A 491 36.51 -8.33 -23.38
CA ILE A 491 35.18 -8.94 -23.41
C ILE A 491 34.49 -8.53 -24.71
N GLU A 492 34.24 -9.51 -25.58
CA GLU A 492 33.53 -9.27 -26.84
C GLU A 492 32.02 -9.01 -26.59
N PRO A 493 31.38 -8.12 -27.37
CA PRO A 493 29.92 -7.93 -27.33
C PRO A 493 29.18 -9.23 -27.67
N ALA A 494 28.03 -9.45 -27.06
CA ALA A 494 27.17 -10.57 -27.43
C ALA A 494 26.72 -10.44 -28.90
N GLU A 495 26.94 -11.48 -29.71
CA GLU A 495 26.34 -11.54 -31.05
C GLU A 495 24.82 -11.77 -30.89
N PRO A 496 23.96 -10.94 -31.50
CA PRO A 496 22.55 -11.24 -31.55
C PRO A 496 22.35 -12.58 -32.28
N ASP A 497 21.47 -13.44 -31.76
CA ASP A 497 21.14 -14.70 -32.40
C ASP A 497 20.73 -14.44 -33.87
N PRO A 498 21.26 -15.19 -34.86
CA PRO A 498 20.95 -14.95 -36.25
C PRO A 498 19.48 -15.29 -36.54
N GLU A 499 18.64 -14.26 -36.55
CA GLU A 499 17.24 -14.33 -36.99
C GLU A 499 17.20 -14.53 -38.51
N SER A 500 16.38 -15.46 -39.01
CA SER A 500 16.24 -15.66 -40.46
C SER A 500 15.47 -14.49 -41.09
N ASP A 501 15.76 -14.14 -42.35
CA ASP A 501 15.05 -13.06 -43.06
C ASP A 501 13.52 -13.27 -43.09
N VAL A 502 13.07 -14.53 -43.04
CA VAL A 502 11.65 -14.91 -43.02
C VAL A 502 11.06 -14.66 -41.64
N ASP A 503 11.76 -15.05 -40.57
CA ASP A 503 11.30 -14.83 -39.19
C ASP A 503 11.29 -13.34 -38.86
N ALA A 504 12.30 -12.58 -39.31
CA ALA A 504 12.37 -11.13 -39.16
C ALA A 504 11.22 -10.40 -39.90
N LEU A 505 10.79 -10.89 -41.06
CA LEU A 505 9.66 -10.33 -41.81
C LEU A 505 8.32 -10.66 -41.14
N LEU A 506 8.15 -11.90 -40.67
CA LEU A 506 6.96 -12.33 -39.93
C LEU A 506 6.80 -11.53 -38.65
N ARG A 507 7.88 -11.38 -37.86
CA ARG A 507 7.88 -10.59 -36.63
C ARG A 507 7.53 -9.12 -36.89
N ARG A 508 8.12 -8.48 -37.90
CA ARG A 508 7.76 -7.09 -38.29
C ARG A 508 6.30 -6.96 -38.68
N THR A 509 5.77 -7.91 -39.45
CA THR A 509 4.36 -7.88 -39.87
C THR A 509 3.42 -8.04 -38.68
N GLU A 510 3.74 -8.96 -37.76
CA GLU A 510 2.96 -9.16 -36.52
C GLU A 510 3.06 -7.95 -35.58
N GLU A 511 4.23 -7.31 -35.49
CA GLU A 511 4.48 -6.09 -34.73
C GLU A 511 3.71 -4.89 -35.30
N ASP A 512 3.70 -4.72 -36.63
CA ASP A 512 2.97 -3.66 -37.33
C ASP A 512 1.45 -3.80 -37.11
N GLU A 513 0.92 -5.02 -37.27
CA GLU A 513 -0.49 -5.29 -37.00
C GLU A 513 -0.85 -5.06 -35.52
N ALA A 514 0.04 -5.44 -34.61
CA ALA A 514 -0.13 -5.18 -33.18
C ALA A 514 -0.08 -3.69 -32.86
N ALA A 515 0.80 -2.93 -33.51
CA ALA A 515 0.89 -1.47 -33.42
C ALA A 515 -0.38 -0.80 -33.91
N GLN A 516 -0.93 -1.24 -35.05
CA GLN A 516 -2.17 -0.69 -35.57
C GLN A 516 -3.35 -0.94 -34.60
N ARG A 517 -3.49 -2.17 -34.09
CA ARG A 517 -4.54 -2.49 -33.10
C ARG A 517 -4.42 -1.68 -31.81
N ARG A 518 -3.19 -1.35 -31.40
CA ARG A 518 -2.90 -0.47 -30.25
C ARG A 518 -3.35 0.96 -30.55
N ALA A 519 -2.90 1.55 -31.65
CA ALA A 519 -3.29 2.90 -32.06
C ALA A 519 -4.81 3.08 -32.22
N GLU A 520 -5.50 2.13 -32.83
CA GLU A 520 -6.98 2.14 -32.94
C GLU A 520 -7.66 2.14 -31.56
N ARG A 521 -7.08 1.41 -30.60
CA ARG A 521 -7.57 1.35 -29.22
C ARG A 521 -7.31 2.64 -28.45
N ALA A 522 -6.13 3.21 -28.57
CA ALA A 522 -5.79 4.51 -27.96
C ALA A 522 -6.74 5.60 -28.45
N ALA A 523 -7.00 5.66 -29.76
CA ALA A 523 -7.95 6.59 -30.35
C ALA A 523 -9.39 6.38 -29.84
N ALA A 524 -9.83 5.13 -29.70
CA ALA A 524 -11.16 4.83 -29.15
C ALA A 524 -11.31 5.25 -27.69
N MET A 525 -10.24 5.16 -26.88
CA MET A 525 -10.25 5.62 -25.49
C MET A 525 -10.25 7.16 -25.40
N ALA A 526 -9.40 7.83 -26.18
CA ALA A 526 -9.36 9.30 -26.23
C ALA A 526 -10.74 9.87 -26.60
N ALA A 527 -11.44 9.27 -27.57
CA ALA A 527 -12.80 9.67 -27.96
C ALA A 527 -13.85 9.57 -26.83
N LEU A 528 -13.60 8.77 -25.78
CA LEU A 528 -14.47 8.68 -24.60
C LEU A 528 -14.01 9.61 -23.47
N VAL A 529 -12.70 9.77 -23.31
CA VAL A 529 -12.08 10.48 -22.18
C VAL A 529 -12.02 11.99 -22.42
N ASP A 530 -11.62 12.43 -23.62
CA ASP A 530 -11.39 13.84 -23.92
C ASP A 530 -12.63 14.72 -23.69
N PRO A 531 -13.85 14.32 -24.13
CA PRO A 531 -15.06 15.13 -23.87
C PRO A 531 -15.37 15.27 -22.38
N LEU A 532 -15.06 14.25 -21.57
CA LEU A 532 -15.30 14.28 -20.14
C LEU A 532 -14.34 15.24 -19.42
N LEU A 533 -13.10 15.37 -19.91
CA LEU A 533 -12.08 16.24 -19.33
C LEU A 533 -12.11 17.68 -19.86
N GLU A 534 -12.75 17.93 -21.01
CA GLU A 534 -12.79 19.25 -21.66
C GLU A 534 -13.42 20.32 -20.75
N GLY A 535 -12.69 21.40 -20.50
CA GLY A 535 -13.19 22.55 -19.72
C GLY A 535 -13.26 22.33 -18.20
N LEU A 536 -12.69 21.25 -17.67
CA LEU A 536 -12.48 21.11 -16.22
C LEU A 536 -11.45 22.15 -15.71
N PRO A 537 -11.58 22.64 -14.47
CA PRO A 537 -10.55 23.46 -13.84
C PRO A 537 -9.19 22.74 -13.77
N ASP A 538 -8.10 23.49 -13.65
CA ASP A 538 -6.76 22.91 -13.45
C ASP A 538 -6.57 22.40 -12.00
N ASP A 539 -7.22 23.03 -11.01
CA ASP A 539 -7.15 22.66 -9.60
C ASP A 539 -8.37 21.79 -9.20
N PRO A 540 -8.17 20.53 -8.78
CA PRO A 540 -9.23 19.68 -8.23
C PRO A 540 -9.99 20.28 -7.05
N ALA A 541 -9.39 21.21 -6.29
CA ALA A 541 -10.05 21.92 -5.21
C ALA A 541 -11.23 22.77 -5.70
N ASP A 542 -11.14 23.28 -6.93
CA ASP A 542 -12.19 24.10 -7.57
C ASP A 542 -13.27 23.24 -8.23
N PHE A 543 -13.15 21.90 -8.23
CA PHE A 543 -14.11 21.03 -8.90
C PHE A 543 -15.46 21.06 -8.21
N THR A 544 -16.51 21.32 -8.99
CA THR A 544 -17.88 21.01 -8.57
C THR A 544 -18.10 19.50 -8.46
N ALA A 545 -19.22 19.07 -7.88
CA ALA A 545 -19.57 17.64 -7.82
C ALA A 545 -19.65 17.00 -9.21
N ASP A 546 -20.05 17.76 -10.23
CA ASP A 546 -20.13 17.31 -11.62
C ASP A 546 -18.74 17.18 -12.24
N ASP A 547 -17.85 18.14 -11.97
CA ASP A 547 -16.46 18.09 -12.44
C ASP A 547 -15.72 16.88 -11.86
N ARG A 548 -15.90 16.62 -10.54
CA ARG A 548 -15.37 15.41 -9.90
C ARG A 548 -15.92 14.14 -10.53
N ALA A 549 -17.22 14.10 -10.82
CA ALA A 549 -17.84 12.94 -11.43
C ALA A 549 -17.35 12.69 -12.86
N ARG A 550 -17.17 13.76 -13.66
CA ARG A 550 -16.57 13.67 -15.01
C ARG A 550 -15.15 13.16 -14.97
N ALA A 551 -14.31 13.74 -14.11
CA ALA A 551 -12.91 13.35 -13.94
C ALA A 551 -12.77 11.89 -13.49
N LEU A 552 -13.56 11.45 -12.51
CA LEU A 552 -13.54 10.07 -12.03
C LEU A 552 -14.08 9.06 -13.05
N LEU A 553 -15.10 9.43 -13.82
CA LEU A 553 -15.60 8.58 -14.91
C LEU A 553 -14.54 8.41 -16.00
N ALA A 554 -13.88 9.50 -16.39
CA ALA A 554 -12.76 9.48 -17.31
C ALA A 554 -11.61 8.59 -16.79
N ALA A 555 -11.23 8.76 -15.52
CA ALA A 555 -10.22 7.93 -14.84
C ALA A 555 -10.59 6.44 -14.77
N SER A 556 -11.89 6.13 -14.74
CA SER A 556 -12.38 4.75 -14.71
C SER A 556 -12.34 4.08 -16.10
N VAL A 557 -12.25 4.84 -17.19
CA VAL A 557 -12.10 4.26 -18.54
C VAL A 557 -10.73 3.59 -18.66
N GLY A 558 -10.72 2.31 -19.01
CA GLY A 558 -9.49 1.49 -19.10
C GLY A 558 -9.00 0.93 -17.75
N TYR A 559 -9.78 1.12 -16.68
CA TYR A 559 -9.44 0.63 -15.34
C TYR A 559 -9.13 -0.87 -15.33
N HIS A 560 -10.01 -1.72 -15.87
CA HIS A 560 -9.81 -3.18 -15.76
C HIS A 560 -8.63 -3.66 -16.58
N ARG A 561 -8.27 -2.95 -17.67
CA ARG A 561 -7.00 -3.19 -18.37
C ARG A 561 -5.81 -2.91 -17.45
N ARG A 562 -5.72 -1.68 -16.90
CA ARG A 562 -4.60 -1.28 -16.02
C ARG A 562 -4.46 -2.25 -14.85
N GLU A 563 -5.57 -2.74 -14.31
CA GLU A 563 -5.59 -3.73 -13.23
C GLU A 563 -5.00 -5.09 -13.64
N THR A 564 -5.09 -5.48 -14.92
CA THR A 564 -4.52 -6.74 -15.44
C THR A 564 -3.07 -6.62 -15.91
N ASN A 565 -2.58 -5.41 -16.23
CA ASN A 565 -1.23 -5.18 -16.78
C ASN A 565 -0.11 -5.74 -15.88
N PRO A 566 -0.08 -5.51 -14.55
CA PRO A 566 0.98 -6.05 -13.69
C PRO A 566 1.07 -7.58 -13.76
N ALA A 567 -0.07 -8.27 -13.78
CA ALA A 567 -0.10 -9.72 -13.88
C ALA A 567 0.44 -10.21 -15.24
N TRP A 568 0.19 -9.47 -16.32
CA TRP A 568 0.76 -9.77 -17.64
C TRP A 568 2.27 -9.52 -17.69
N TRP A 569 2.75 -8.37 -17.20
CA TRP A 569 4.18 -8.07 -17.13
C TRP A 569 4.93 -9.12 -16.32
N GLU A 570 4.37 -9.51 -15.18
CA GLU A 570 4.93 -10.54 -14.31
C GLU A 570 4.94 -11.92 -15.00
N PHE A 571 3.84 -12.30 -15.66
CA PHE A 571 3.76 -13.54 -16.42
C PHE A 571 4.84 -13.64 -17.51
N PHE A 572 5.07 -12.57 -18.27
CA PHE A 572 6.11 -12.54 -19.30
C PHE A 572 7.52 -12.49 -18.70
N ARG A 573 7.74 -11.74 -17.62
CA ARG A 573 9.01 -11.73 -16.87
C ARG A 573 9.37 -13.14 -16.42
N GLN A 574 8.45 -13.88 -15.82
CA GLN A 574 8.67 -15.24 -15.31
C GLN A 574 8.95 -16.26 -16.43
N LEU A 575 8.29 -16.10 -17.59
CA LEU A 575 8.57 -16.92 -18.77
C LEU A 575 9.99 -16.70 -19.30
N ALA A 576 10.48 -15.46 -19.27
CA ALA A 576 11.82 -15.08 -19.73
C ALA A 576 12.93 -15.30 -18.67
N ALA A 577 12.58 -15.30 -17.38
CA ALA A 577 13.55 -15.32 -16.28
C ALA A 577 14.48 -16.55 -16.31
N PRO A 578 15.76 -16.44 -15.92
CA PRO A 578 16.60 -17.59 -15.60
C PRO A 578 15.97 -18.48 -14.50
N VAL A 579 16.22 -19.80 -14.53
CA VAL A 579 15.64 -20.74 -13.54
C VAL A 579 16.05 -20.39 -12.11
N GLY A 580 17.28 -19.94 -11.88
CA GLY A 580 17.76 -19.55 -10.55
C GLY A 580 16.98 -18.38 -9.94
N ASP A 581 16.46 -17.48 -10.76
CA ASP A 581 15.61 -16.37 -10.29
C ASP A 581 14.22 -16.87 -9.91
N LEU A 582 13.71 -17.91 -10.59
CA LEU A 582 12.45 -18.56 -10.25
C LEU A 582 12.54 -19.38 -8.96
N GLU A 583 13.73 -19.84 -8.55
CA GLU A 583 13.91 -20.58 -7.29
C GLU A 583 13.65 -19.70 -6.06
N VAL A 584 13.91 -18.39 -6.16
CA VAL A 584 13.64 -17.41 -5.09
C VAL A 584 12.27 -16.74 -5.23
N ASP A 585 11.56 -16.99 -6.34
CA ASP A 585 10.24 -16.44 -6.60
C ASP A 585 9.14 -17.23 -5.87
N THR A 586 8.47 -16.57 -4.91
CA THR A 586 7.42 -17.19 -4.09
C THR A 586 6.10 -17.46 -4.83
N THR A 587 5.96 -16.98 -6.07
CA THR A 587 4.77 -17.17 -6.91
C THR A 587 4.90 -18.34 -7.89
N CYS A 588 6.08 -18.93 -7.98
CA CYS A 588 6.40 -20.05 -8.87
C CYS A 588 6.71 -21.33 -8.05
N ALA A 589 6.85 -22.45 -8.74
CA ALA A 589 7.42 -23.66 -8.15
C ALA A 589 8.49 -24.25 -9.07
N VAL A 590 9.73 -24.36 -8.57
CA VAL A 590 10.80 -25.08 -9.26
C VAL A 590 10.82 -26.53 -8.74
N PRO A 591 10.64 -27.55 -9.61
CA PRO A 591 10.63 -28.94 -9.20
C PRO A 591 11.98 -29.42 -8.67
N VAL A 592 11.97 -30.09 -7.52
CA VAL A 592 13.07 -30.96 -7.07
C VAL A 592 13.02 -32.28 -7.84
N SER A 593 11.81 -32.80 -8.09
CA SER A 593 11.61 -33.95 -8.97
C SER A 593 10.23 -33.93 -9.63
N VAL A 594 10.12 -34.58 -10.79
CA VAL A 594 8.85 -34.72 -11.53
C VAL A 594 8.64 -36.18 -11.93
N THR A 595 7.50 -36.73 -11.56
CA THR A 595 7.00 -38.04 -12.00
C THR A 595 5.88 -37.83 -13.02
N ALA A 596 6.09 -38.28 -14.25
CA ALA A 596 5.11 -38.13 -15.33
C ALA A 596 4.31 -39.44 -15.54
N GLY A 597 2.99 -39.34 -15.56
CA GLY A 597 2.10 -40.41 -15.98
C GLY A 597 2.02 -40.55 -17.50
N GLU A 598 1.32 -41.58 -17.98
CA GLU A 598 1.11 -41.83 -19.41
C GLU A 598 0.09 -40.85 -20.01
N TRP A 599 0.28 -40.54 -21.30
CA TRP A 599 -0.68 -39.79 -22.09
C TRP A 599 -1.92 -40.62 -22.40
N VAL A 600 -3.08 -40.10 -22.03
CA VAL A 600 -4.40 -40.66 -22.36
C VAL A 600 -4.94 -39.93 -23.59
N PRO A 601 -5.19 -40.62 -24.71
CA PRO A 601 -5.73 -40.00 -25.93
C PRO A 601 -7.17 -39.49 -25.73
N PRO A 602 -7.62 -38.49 -26.52
CA PRO A 602 -8.98 -37.97 -26.42
C PRO A 602 -10.03 -39.06 -26.65
N SER A 603 -11.09 -39.06 -25.83
CA SER A 603 -12.25 -39.93 -26.01
C SER A 603 -13.57 -39.15 -26.01
N GLY A 604 -14.53 -39.59 -26.83
CA GLY A 604 -15.85 -38.94 -26.95
C GLY A 604 -15.80 -37.55 -27.59
N ARG A 605 -16.32 -36.52 -26.89
CA ARG A 605 -16.35 -35.12 -27.37
C ARG A 605 -15.07 -34.32 -27.10
N LEU A 606 -14.10 -34.91 -26.38
CA LEU A 606 -12.82 -34.25 -26.06
C LEU A 606 -11.91 -34.23 -27.28
N ARG A 607 -11.14 -33.15 -27.44
CA ARG A 607 -10.21 -32.94 -28.58
C ARG A 607 -8.73 -32.99 -28.20
N THR A 608 -8.41 -33.09 -26.91
CA THR A 608 -7.04 -33.03 -26.39
C THR A 608 -6.65 -34.34 -25.69
N ALA A 609 -5.38 -34.71 -25.80
CA ALA A 609 -4.77 -35.75 -24.96
C ALA A 609 -4.43 -35.16 -23.58
N LYS A 610 -4.39 -36.00 -22.55
CA LYS A 610 -4.13 -35.56 -21.17
C LYS A 610 -3.11 -36.47 -20.48
N ARG A 611 -2.29 -35.92 -19.58
CA ARG A 611 -1.51 -36.72 -18.62
C ARG A 611 -1.47 -36.05 -17.26
N THR A 612 -1.16 -36.84 -16.24
CA THR A 612 -0.95 -36.35 -14.88
C THR A 612 0.54 -36.27 -14.57
N LEU A 613 0.98 -35.17 -13.96
CA LEU A 613 2.33 -34.99 -13.43
C LEU A 613 2.26 -34.82 -11.91
N VAL A 614 3.15 -35.49 -11.19
CA VAL A 614 3.39 -35.30 -9.76
C VAL A 614 4.73 -34.60 -9.58
N ILE A 615 4.71 -33.42 -9.00
CA ILE A 615 5.84 -32.49 -8.90
C ILE A 615 6.18 -32.33 -7.42
N ALA A 616 7.38 -32.74 -7.01
CA ALA A 616 7.89 -32.51 -5.65
C ALA A 616 8.70 -31.22 -5.61
N CYS A 617 8.49 -30.41 -4.57
CA CYS A 617 9.12 -29.11 -4.33
C CYS A 617 9.96 -29.15 -3.05
N ASP A 618 10.86 -28.17 -2.91
CA ASP A 618 11.71 -28.02 -1.71
C ASP A 618 10.82 -27.72 -0.47
N PRO A 619 10.90 -28.53 0.61
CA PRO A 619 10.18 -28.28 1.85
C PRO A 619 10.47 -26.93 2.50
N ASP A 620 11.67 -26.39 2.31
CA ASP A 620 12.06 -25.08 2.83
C ASP A 620 11.55 -23.93 1.93
N ARG A 621 11.06 -24.24 0.72
CA ARG A 621 10.48 -23.29 -0.25
C ARG A 621 9.18 -23.83 -0.84
N PRO A 622 8.10 -23.81 -0.05
CA PRO A 622 6.84 -24.42 -0.47
C PRO A 622 6.15 -23.58 -1.57
N HIS A 623 5.53 -24.26 -2.53
CA HIS A 623 4.84 -23.62 -3.65
C HIS A 623 3.55 -22.88 -3.24
N PRO A 624 3.04 -21.95 -4.07
CA PRO A 624 1.85 -21.15 -3.78
C PRO A 624 0.52 -21.77 -4.25
N PHE A 625 0.56 -22.76 -5.14
CA PHE A 625 -0.62 -23.25 -5.86
C PHE A 625 -1.61 -24.08 -5.02
N VAL A 626 -2.90 -24.00 -5.34
CA VAL A 626 -4.00 -24.74 -4.71
C VAL A 626 -4.84 -25.54 -5.72
N PRO A 627 -5.61 -26.56 -5.29
CA PRO A 627 -6.44 -27.35 -6.20
C PRO A 627 -7.43 -26.50 -6.99
N GLY A 628 -7.40 -26.66 -8.31
CA GLY A 628 -8.28 -25.98 -9.26
C GLY A 628 -7.64 -24.80 -9.99
N ASP A 629 -6.44 -24.36 -9.60
CA ASP A 629 -5.69 -23.30 -10.27
C ASP A 629 -5.29 -23.71 -11.69
N ASP A 630 -5.39 -22.76 -12.62
CA ASP A 630 -4.81 -22.88 -13.95
C ASP A 630 -3.35 -22.40 -13.86
N VAL A 631 -2.41 -23.21 -14.37
CA VAL A 631 -0.96 -22.99 -14.27
C VAL A 631 -0.30 -23.15 -15.63
N ARG A 632 0.88 -22.56 -15.78
CA ARG A 632 1.71 -22.65 -16.98
C ARG A 632 2.97 -23.46 -16.66
N LEU A 633 3.11 -24.62 -17.29
CA LEU A 633 4.29 -25.46 -17.17
C LEU A 633 5.36 -24.98 -18.14
N ARG A 634 6.49 -24.52 -17.61
CA ARG A 634 7.64 -24.10 -18.41
C ARG A 634 8.55 -25.30 -18.67
N TYR A 635 8.85 -25.54 -19.93
CA TYR A 635 9.84 -26.50 -20.40
C TYR A 635 11.07 -25.74 -20.93
N ARG A 636 12.10 -26.48 -21.37
CA ARG A 636 13.30 -25.84 -21.93
C ARG A 636 13.06 -25.12 -23.25
N ALA A 637 12.12 -25.62 -24.06
CA ALA A 637 11.87 -25.11 -25.41
C ALA A 637 10.50 -24.41 -25.54
N ASP A 638 9.52 -24.73 -24.70
CA ASP A 638 8.16 -24.21 -24.80
C ASP A 638 7.49 -24.08 -23.42
N ALA A 639 6.22 -23.67 -23.40
CA ALA A 639 5.40 -23.65 -22.20
C ALA A 639 3.97 -24.15 -22.52
N ARG A 640 3.37 -24.90 -21.60
CA ARG A 640 2.06 -25.56 -21.79
C ARG A 640 1.11 -25.28 -20.64
N ASP A 641 -0.19 -25.23 -20.94
CA ASP A 641 -1.22 -25.05 -19.91
C ASP A 641 -1.49 -26.35 -19.17
N ALA A 642 -1.64 -26.24 -17.85
CA ALA A 642 -2.03 -27.34 -17.00
C ALA A 642 -2.95 -26.85 -15.88
N LYS A 643 -3.51 -27.79 -15.14
CA LYS A 643 -4.43 -27.52 -14.04
C LYS A 643 -4.03 -28.26 -12.79
N VAL A 644 -4.04 -27.59 -11.65
CA VAL A 644 -3.77 -28.23 -10.36
C VAL A 644 -4.94 -29.11 -9.96
N VAL A 645 -4.70 -30.40 -9.78
CA VAL A 645 -5.70 -31.39 -9.36
C VAL A 645 -5.70 -31.53 -7.83
N SER A 646 -4.51 -31.62 -7.25
CA SER A 646 -4.27 -31.66 -5.81
C SER A 646 -2.96 -30.99 -5.47
N ALA A 647 -2.84 -30.44 -4.27
CA ALA A 647 -1.63 -29.77 -3.82
C ALA A 647 -1.44 -30.00 -2.31
N SER A 648 -0.20 -30.21 -1.88
CA SER A 648 0.23 -30.25 -0.48
C SER A 648 1.22 -29.10 -0.22
N ALA A 649 2.04 -29.16 0.84
CA ALA A 649 3.08 -28.15 1.07
C ALA A 649 4.32 -28.36 0.18
N VAL A 650 4.56 -29.59 -0.25
CA VAL A 650 5.82 -30.02 -0.91
C VAL A 650 5.57 -30.79 -2.19
N GLU A 651 4.32 -30.94 -2.60
CA GLU A 651 3.96 -31.72 -3.78
C GLU A 651 2.73 -31.12 -4.46
N ILE A 652 2.79 -30.97 -5.79
CA ILE A 652 1.68 -30.56 -6.65
C ILE A 652 1.39 -31.69 -7.63
N THR A 653 0.12 -32.04 -7.77
CA THR A 653 -0.36 -32.86 -8.87
C THR A 653 -1.05 -31.99 -9.89
N VAL A 654 -0.56 -31.99 -11.12
CA VAL A 654 -1.14 -31.23 -12.24
C VAL A 654 -1.62 -32.15 -13.35
N GLU A 655 -2.72 -31.77 -14.00
CA GLU A 655 -3.20 -32.38 -15.24
C GLU A 655 -2.87 -31.43 -16.38
N GLU A 656 -1.99 -31.86 -17.29
CA GLU A 656 -1.69 -31.11 -18.50
C GLU A 656 -2.46 -31.67 -19.69
N SER A 657 -2.80 -30.77 -20.62
CA SER A 657 -3.51 -31.10 -21.84
C SER A 657 -2.69 -30.67 -23.04
N SER A 658 -2.64 -31.51 -24.08
CA SER A 658 -1.94 -31.19 -25.33
C SER A 658 -2.74 -31.67 -26.54
N ALA A 659 -2.40 -31.15 -27.71
CA ALA A 659 -2.89 -31.69 -28.97
C ALA A 659 -2.39 -33.16 -29.13
N PRO A 660 -3.17 -34.08 -29.72
CA PRO A 660 -2.79 -35.49 -29.79
C PRO A 660 -1.48 -35.78 -30.55
N ASP A 661 -1.06 -34.86 -31.42
CA ASP A 661 0.19 -34.89 -32.19
C ASP A 661 1.38 -34.22 -31.46
N GLN A 662 1.15 -33.63 -30.28
CA GLN A 662 2.12 -32.88 -29.48
C GLN A 662 2.30 -33.48 -28.06
N THR A 663 2.37 -34.81 -27.95
CA THR A 663 2.49 -35.54 -26.67
C THR A 663 3.95 -35.90 -26.34
N ALA A 664 4.78 -34.90 -26.05
CA ALA A 664 6.17 -35.12 -25.64
C ALA A 664 6.29 -35.64 -24.19
N ASN A 665 7.39 -36.34 -23.88
CA ASN A 665 7.71 -36.89 -22.54
C ASN A 665 8.76 -36.06 -21.78
N ASP A 666 8.93 -34.80 -22.19
CA ASP A 666 9.71 -33.80 -21.48
C ASP A 666 9.15 -33.52 -20.08
N ARG A 667 10.01 -33.00 -19.21
CA ARG A 667 9.67 -32.62 -17.82
C ARG A 667 9.74 -31.10 -17.68
N PRO A 668 8.76 -30.47 -17.00
CA PRO A 668 8.80 -29.05 -16.75
C PRO A 668 9.97 -28.69 -15.84
N VAL A 669 10.59 -27.54 -16.09
CA VAL A 669 11.64 -26.94 -15.26
C VAL A 669 11.06 -25.96 -14.23
N ALA A 670 9.83 -25.48 -14.45
CA ALA A 670 9.09 -24.65 -13.49
C ALA A 670 7.57 -24.77 -13.69
N VAL A 671 6.82 -24.53 -12.63
CA VAL A 671 5.37 -24.29 -12.64
C VAL A 671 5.15 -22.82 -12.35
N LEU A 672 4.55 -22.11 -13.31
CA LEU A 672 4.25 -20.69 -13.23
C LEU A 672 2.73 -20.49 -13.04
N PRO A 673 2.28 -19.34 -12.53
CA PRO A 673 0.88 -18.92 -12.60
C PRO A 673 0.32 -19.02 -14.02
N GLY A 674 -0.98 -19.34 -14.16
CA GLY A 674 -1.66 -19.33 -15.44
C GLY A 674 -1.80 -17.92 -16.02
N SER A 675 -2.15 -17.86 -17.31
CA SER A 675 -2.35 -16.57 -18.01
C SER A 675 -3.42 -15.71 -17.31
N PRO A 676 -3.19 -14.40 -17.16
CA PRO A 676 -4.17 -13.49 -16.56
C PRO A 676 -5.52 -13.48 -17.31
N VAL A 677 -6.60 -13.22 -16.57
CA VAL A 677 -7.97 -13.18 -17.12
C VAL A 677 -8.16 -11.90 -17.93
N ARG A 678 -8.75 -12.01 -19.13
CA ARG A 678 -9.10 -10.84 -19.95
C ARG A 678 -10.24 -10.02 -19.30
N PRO A 679 -10.19 -8.68 -19.30
CA PRO A 679 -11.13 -7.83 -18.55
C PRO A 679 -12.55 -7.70 -19.14
N SER A 680 -12.79 -8.06 -20.41
CA SER A 680 -14.12 -7.97 -21.05
C SER A 680 -15.13 -8.96 -20.42
N PRO A 681 -16.35 -8.51 -20.04
CA PRO A 681 -17.06 -7.36 -20.61
C PRO A 681 -17.09 -6.11 -19.71
N LYS A 682 -16.30 -6.04 -18.64
CA LYS A 682 -16.42 -4.95 -17.66
C LYS A 682 -15.95 -3.60 -18.22
N ASP A 683 -14.81 -3.58 -18.91
CA ASP A 683 -14.29 -2.38 -19.58
C ASP A 683 -15.30 -1.79 -20.58
N GLU A 684 -15.98 -2.65 -21.35
CA GLU A 684 -17.00 -2.23 -22.33
C GLU A 684 -18.20 -1.55 -21.66
N ALA A 685 -18.65 -2.06 -20.51
CA ALA A 685 -19.77 -1.47 -19.77
C ALA A 685 -19.41 -0.09 -19.17
N VAL A 686 -18.17 0.11 -18.69
CA VAL A 686 -17.72 1.44 -18.25
C VAL A 686 -17.62 2.40 -19.44
N ALA A 687 -17.12 1.94 -20.59
CA ALA A 687 -17.08 2.73 -21.82
C ALA A 687 -18.48 3.15 -22.29
N ASP A 688 -19.50 2.29 -22.14
CA ASP A 688 -20.89 2.64 -22.43
C ASP A 688 -21.44 3.73 -21.51
N LEU A 689 -21.11 3.70 -20.21
CA LEU A 689 -21.47 4.76 -19.27
C LEU A 689 -20.75 6.08 -19.60
N ALA A 690 -19.46 6.01 -19.95
CA ALA A 690 -18.67 7.17 -20.36
C ALA A 690 -19.27 7.82 -21.62
N ARG A 691 -19.66 7.01 -22.61
CA ARG A 691 -20.34 7.48 -23.82
C ARG A 691 -21.68 8.15 -23.50
N LEU A 692 -22.52 7.52 -22.68
CA LEU A 692 -23.79 8.09 -22.25
C LEU A 692 -23.60 9.45 -21.57
N ALA A 693 -22.61 9.57 -20.68
CA ALA A 693 -22.31 10.81 -20.00
C ALA A 693 -21.79 11.90 -20.95
N GLY A 694 -20.89 11.53 -21.87
CA GLY A 694 -20.35 12.44 -22.89
C GLY A 694 -21.42 12.98 -23.85
N GLU A 695 -22.36 12.13 -24.28
CA GLU A 695 -23.45 12.50 -25.19
C GLU A 695 -24.46 13.49 -24.58
N THR A 696 -24.55 13.58 -23.25
CA THR A 696 -25.49 14.49 -22.56
C THR A 696 -24.86 15.77 -22.03
N LEU A 697 -23.54 15.96 -22.19
CA LEU A 697 -22.85 17.16 -21.74
C LEU A 697 -23.50 18.45 -22.33
N PRO A 698 -23.55 19.55 -21.57
CA PRO A 698 -22.83 19.80 -20.30
C PRO A 698 -23.50 19.23 -19.04
N ALA A 699 -24.72 18.66 -19.13
CA ALA A 699 -25.41 18.10 -17.98
C ALA A 699 -25.21 16.58 -17.90
N LEU A 700 -24.69 16.07 -16.79
CA LEU A 700 -24.57 14.61 -16.61
C LEU A 700 -25.93 13.94 -16.48
N PRO A 701 -26.08 12.69 -16.96
CA PRO A 701 -27.36 12.01 -16.99
C PRO A 701 -27.82 11.62 -15.58
N ALA A 702 -29.14 11.52 -15.41
CA ALA A 702 -29.76 10.96 -14.22
C ALA A 702 -29.54 9.44 -14.18
N HIS A 703 -28.40 9.01 -13.63
CA HIS A 703 -27.98 7.61 -13.63
C HIS A 703 -27.35 7.23 -12.27
N PRO A 704 -27.61 6.03 -11.73
CA PRO A 704 -27.10 5.66 -10.40
C PRO A 704 -25.57 5.61 -10.34
N GLY A 705 -24.91 5.23 -11.44
CA GLY A 705 -23.45 5.29 -11.54
C GLY A 705 -22.88 6.71 -11.50
N VAL A 706 -23.59 7.70 -12.06
CA VAL A 706 -23.18 9.12 -12.02
C VAL A 706 -23.40 9.70 -10.63
N ASP A 707 -24.51 9.37 -9.98
CA ASP A 707 -24.79 9.80 -8.61
C ASP A 707 -23.81 9.22 -7.59
N LEU A 708 -23.37 7.97 -7.81
CA LEU A 708 -22.31 7.36 -7.03
C LEU A 708 -21.02 8.17 -7.13
N LEU A 709 -20.66 8.63 -8.34
CA LEU A 709 -19.49 9.48 -8.54
C LEU A 709 -19.66 10.85 -7.85
N ARG A 710 -20.84 11.47 -7.96
CA ARG A 710 -21.18 12.74 -7.30
C ARG A 710 -21.28 12.65 -5.77
N ARG A 711 -21.47 11.44 -5.22
CA ARG A 711 -21.82 11.18 -3.81
C ARG A 711 -23.14 11.85 -3.40
N THR A 712 -24.16 11.76 -4.25
CA THR A 712 -25.46 12.41 -4.02
C THR A 712 -26.61 11.41 -4.21
N PRO A 713 -27.10 10.76 -3.14
CA PRO A 713 -28.26 9.89 -3.26
C PRO A 713 -29.51 10.70 -3.64
N ARG A 714 -30.18 10.33 -4.74
CA ARG A 714 -31.43 10.96 -5.19
C ARG A 714 -32.63 10.09 -4.83
N LEU A 715 -33.49 10.63 -3.97
CA LEU A 715 -34.74 10.03 -3.52
C LEU A 715 -35.89 11.01 -3.74
N HIS A 716 -37.10 10.51 -3.99
CA HIS A 716 -38.30 11.33 -4.18
C HIS A 716 -38.69 12.17 -2.95
N SER A 717 -38.30 11.75 -1.74
CA SER A 717 -38.68 12.39 -0.46
C SER A 717 -37.49 12.68 0.48
N GLY A 718 -36.25 12.65 -0.03
CA GLY A 718 -35.04 12.68 0.80
C GLY A 718 -34.82 11.40 1.61
N LEU A 719 -33.71 11.32 2.35
CA LEU A 719 -33.41 10.17 3.23
C LEU A 719 -34.30 10.20 4.48
N PRO A 720 -35.08 9.12 4.74
CA PRO A 720 -35.81 8.99 6.00
C PRO A 720 -34.86 9.01 7.22
N PRO A 721 -35.22 9.69 8.32
CA PRO A 721 -34.41 9.66 9.54
C PRO A 721 -34.38 8.25 10.12
N VAL A 722 -33.28 7.91 10.80
CA VAL A 722 -33.11 6.60 11.45
C VAL A 722 -34.17 6.43 12.54
N GLY A 723 -35.07 5.46 12.35
CA GLY A 723 -36.05 5.05 13.36
C GLY A 723 -35.55 3.88 14.23
N ASP A 724 -36.43 3.36 15.11
CA ASP A 724 -36.10 2.23 15.99
C ASP A 724 -35.80 0.93 15.20
N ASP A 725 -36.33 0.79 13.99
CA ASP A 725 -36.06 -0.33 13.07
C ASP A 725 -35.33 0.18 11.82
N VAL A 726 -34.00 0.16 11.88
CA VAL A 726 -33.12 0.55 10.76
C VAL A 726 -33.43 -0.26 9.49
N VAL A 727 -33.85 -1.52 9.60
CA VAL A 727 -34.20 -2.34 8.43
C VAL A 727 -35.43 -1.78 7.73
N ALA A 728 -36.46 -1.41 8.48
CA ALA A 728 -37.65 -0.77 7.93
C ALA A 728 -37.32 0.59 7.30
N THR A 729 -36.48 1.41 7.95
CA THR A 729 -36.01 2.69 7.41
C THR A 729 -35.26 2.50 6.09
N VAL A 730 -34.37 1.51 5.99
CA VAL A 730 -33.66 1.23 4.74
C VAL A 730 -34.62 0.79 3.63
N ILE A 731 -35.62 -0.04 3.95
CA ILE A 731 -36.64 -0.46 2.97
C ILE A 731 -37.41 0.74 2.44
N GLU A 732 -37.85 1.65 3.31
CA GLU A 732 -38.53 2.90 2.94
C GLU A 732 -37.65 3.75 2.02
N ALA A 733 -36.37 3.91 2.36
CA ALA A 733 -35.41 4.66 1.55
C ALA A 733 -35.22 4.04 0.15
N VAL A 734 -35.11 2.71 0.04
CA VAL A 734 -34.97 2.03 -1.25
C VAL A 734 -36.24 2.12 -2.09
N ASP A 735 -37.42 2.11 -1.47
CA ASP A 735 -38.68 2.31 -2.19
C ASP A 735 -38.78 3.71 -2.80
N ALA A 736 -38.18 4.71 -2.15
CA ALA A 736 -38.15 6.11 -2.57
C ALA A 736 -36.99 6.48 -3.52
N LEU A 737 -36.09 5.55 -3.88
CA LEU A 737 -34.99 5.82 -4.80
C LEU A 737 -35.47 6.19 -6.21
N ASP A 738 -34.88 7.23 -6.79
CA ASP A 738 -35.21 7.77 -8.11
C ASP A 738 -34.03 7.63 -9.08
N GLY A 739 -33.80 6.40 -9.57
CA GLY A 739 -32.73 6.12 -10.52
C GLY A 739 -31.33 6.39 -9.95
N SER A 740 -31.11 6.00 -8.69
CA SER A 740 -29.96 6.46 -7.89
C SER A 740 -29.34 5.35 -7.02
N VAL A 741 -28.46 5.74 -6.10
CA VAL A 741 -27.70 4.85 -5.21
C VAL A 741 -28.06 5.10 -3.74
N LEU A 742 -28.19 4.03 -2.96
CA LEU A 742 -28.25 4.08 -1.50
C LEU A 742 -27.14 3.21 -0.90
N ALA A 743 -26.43 3.74 0.10
CA ALA A 743 -25.39 3.00 0.80
C ALA A 743 -25.81 2.61 2.22
N VAL A 744 -25.42 1.40 2.62
CA VAL A 744 -25.54 0.92 4.00
C VAL A 744 -24.19 0.33 4.43
N GLN A 745 -23.56 1.00 5.39
CA GLN A 745 -22.38 0.50 6.05
C GLN A 745 -22.80 -0.47 7.16
N GLY A 746 -22.39 -1.73 7.02
CA GLY A 746 -22.67 -2.76 8.01
C GLY A 746 -21.39 -3.37 8.57
N PRO A 747 -21.00 -3.03 9.81
CA PRO A 747 -19.89 -3.66 10.52
C PRO A 747 -20.00 -5.20 10.67
N PRO A 748 -18.93 -5.89 11.11
CA PRO A 748 -18.94 -7.32 11.39
C PRO A 748 -20.07 -7.73 12.34
N GLY A 749 -20.90 -8.68 11.91
CA GLY A 749 -22.04 -9.17 12.70
C GLY A 749 -23.23 -8.21 12.81
N ALA A 750 -23.22 -7.07 12.11
CA ALA A 750 -24.31 -6.09 12.16
C ALA A 750 -25.59 -6.51 11.40
N GLY A 751 -25.55 -7.65 10.70
CA GLY A 751 -26.74 -8.22 10.05
C GLY A 751 -26.96 -7.77 8.59
N LYS A 752 -25.91 -7.40 7.84
CA LYS A 752 -26.00 -7.07 6.41
C LYS A 752 -26.80 -8.09 5.59
N THR A 753 -26.50 -9.39 5.74
CA THR A 753 -27.20 -10.47 5.03
C THR A 753 -28.66 -10.60 5.47
N TYR A 754 -28.96 -10.31 6.74
CA TYR A 754 -30.34 -10.27 7.25
C TYR A 754 -31.14 -9.11 6.64
N LEU A 755 -30.55 -7.92 6.60
CA LEU A 755 -31.09 -6.74 5.91
C LEU A 755 -31.33 -7.05 4.42
N ALA A 756 -30.33 -7.57 3.72
CA ALA A 756 -30.43 -7.92 2.30
C ALA A 756 -31.58 -8.90 2.03
N GLY A 757 -31.70 -9.97 2.84
CA GLY A 757 -32.78 -10.94 2.68
C GLY A 757 -34.18 -10.35 2.88
N LYS A 758 -34.35 -9.45 3.87
CA LYS A 758 -35.62 -8.73 4.11
C LYS A 758 -35.95 -7.76 2.99
N LEU A 759 -34.97 -6.96 2.56
CA LEU A 759 -35.09 -6.00 1.48
C LEU A 759 -35.47 -6.68 0.16
N ILE A 760 -34.74 -7.73 -0.22
CA ILE A 760 -35.00 -8.47 -1.47
C ILE A 760 -36.40 -9.10 -1.44
N ALA A 761 -36.79 -9.73 -0.33
CA ALA A 761 -38.11 -10.31 -0.19
C ALA A 761 -39.23 -9.27 -0.30
N HIS A 762 -39.03 -8.06 0.22
CA HIS A 762 -39.96 -6.93 0.07
C HIS A 762 -40.08 -6.49 -1.39
N LEU A 763 -38.94 -6.20 -2.04
CA LEU A 763 -38.89 -5.71 -3.42
C LEU A 763 -39.50 -6.72 -4.42
N VAL A 764 -39.17 -8.01 -4.27
CA VAL A 764 -39.72 -9.04 -5.15
C VAL A 764 -41.23 -9.19 -4.96
N ARG A 765 -41.73 -9.12 -3.71
CA ARG A 765 -43.18 -9.15 -3.44
C ARG A 765 -43.93 -7.94 -3.97
N SER A 766 -43.27 -6.78 -4.09
CA SER A 766 -43.84 -5.60 -4.74
C SER A 766 -43.74 -5.66 -6.28
N GLY A 767 -43.28 -6.78 -6.84
CA GLY A 767 -43.18 -7.02 -8.28
C GLY A 767 -41.92 -6.46 -8.92
N ARG A 768 -40.96 -5.95 -8.14
CA ARG A 768 -39.69 -5.42 -8.66
C ARG A 768 -38.71 -6.55 -8.98
N THR A 769 -37.92 -6.35 -10.04
CA THR A 769 -36.83 -7.24 -10.44
C THR A 769 -35.56 -6.89 -9.68
N VAL A 770 -34.88 -7.90 -9.11
CA VAL A 770 -33.72 -7.68 -8.24
C VAL A 770 -32.50 -8.47 -8.71
N GLY A 771 -31.38 -7.79 -8.88
CA GLY A 771 -30.07 -8.40 -9.06
C GLY A 771 -29.27 -8.40 -7.75
N VAL A 772 -28.40 -9.39 -7.56
CA VAL A 772 -27.40 -9.41 -6.48
C VAL A 772 -26.02 -9.71 -7.05
N THR A 773 -25.06 -8.83 -6.76
CA THR A 773 -23.65 -8.98 -7.14
C THR A 773 -22.71 -8.84 -5.95
N SER A 774 -21.52 -9.42 -6.07
CA SER A 774 -20.41 -9.29 -5.12
C SER A 774 -19.11 -9.75 -5.79
N ASN A 775 -17.98 -9.65 -5.07
CA ASN A 775 -16.66 -10.10 -5.52
C ASN A 775 -16.54 -11.64 -5.58
N SER A 776 -17.33 -12.36 -4.78
CA SER A 776 -17.28 -13.82 -4.73
C SER A 776 -18.64 -14.48 -4.98
N HIS A 777 -18.62 -15.65 -5.62
CA HIS A 777 -19.84 -16.45 -5.80
C HIS A 777 -20.49 -16.83 -4.46
N LYS A 778 -19.68 -17.11 -3.43
CA LYS A 778 -20.17 -17.51 -2.11
C LYS A 778 -20.94 -16.38 -1.42
N ALA A 779 -20.47 -15.14 -1.51
CA ALA A 779 -21.19 -13.98 -0.98
C ALA A 779 -22.56 -13.81 -1.65
N VAL A 780 -22.60 -13.91 -2.99
CA VAL A 780 -23.85 -13.89 -3.75
C VAL A 780 -24.81 -14.99 -3.29
N GLU A 781 -24.33 -16.24 -3.19
CA GLU A 781 -25.13 -17.40 -2.78
C GLU A 781 -25.68 -17.27 -1.36
N ASN A 782 -24.92 -16.67 -0.43
CA ASN A 782 -25.39 -16.39 0.92
C ASN A 782 -26.57 -15.41 0.93
N VAL A 783 -26.51 -14.35 0.11
CA VAL A 783 -27.60 -13.38 -0.02
C VAL A 783 -28.83 -14.01 -0.69
N LEU A 784 -28.64 -14.80 -1.74
CA LEU A 784 -29.74 -15.55 -2.38
C LEU A 784 -30.44 -16.47 -1.39
N SER A 785 -29.66 -17.23 -0.60
CA SER A 785 -30.19 -18.12 0.43
C SER A 785 -30.96 -17.36 1.51
N ALA A 786 -30.47 -16.18 1.93
CA ALA A 786 -31.15 -15.34 2.90
C ALA A 786 -32.47 -14.76 2.36
N ALA A 787 -32.51 -14.38 1.07
CA ALA A 787 -33.73 -13.95 0.41
C ALA A 787 -34.76 -15.09 0.30
N LEU A 788 -34.34 -16.27 -0.15
CA LEU A 788 -35.18 -17.47 -0.22
C LEU A 788 -35.70 -17.92 1.15
N GLY A 789 -34.90 -17.76 2.21
CA GLY A 789 -35.37 -17.99 3.59
C GLY A 789 -36.50 -17.06 4.02
N ASN A 790 -36.55 -15.83 3.48
CA ASN A 790 -37.62 -14.86 3.77
C ASN A 790 -38.80 -14.95 2.80
N ALA A 791 -38.59 -15.46 1.57
CA ALA A 791 -39.61 -15.66 0.55
C ALA A 791 -39.35 -16.96 -0.25
N PRO A 792 -39.71 -18.15 0.27
CA PRO A 792 -39.35 -19.44 -0.34
C PRO A 792 -39.90 -19.71 -1.74
N ALA A 793 -40.97 -19.00 -2.14
CA ALA A 793 -41.64 -19.17 -3.44
C ALA A 793 -41.18 -18.14 -4.49
N LEU A 794 -40.12 -17.37 -4.22
CA LEU A 794 -39.60 -16.37 -5.15
C LEU A 794 -38.86 -17.05 -6.32
N ASP A 795 -39.09 -16.58 -7.54
CA ASP A 795 -38.34 -17.06 -8.71
C ASP A 795 -36.88 -16.59 -8.63
N CYS A 796 -35.94 -17.55 -8.56
CA CYS A 796 -34.54 -17.28 -8.32
C CYS A 796 -33.64 -18.01 -9.30
N ALA A 797 -32.68 -17.32 -9.91
CA ALA A 797 -31.68 -17.93 -10.78
C ALA A 797 -30.26 -17.41 -10.55
N LYS A 798 -29.27 -18.28 -10.73
CA LYS A 798 -27.85 -17.94 -10.78
C LYS A 798 -27.13 -18.82 -11.79
N ARG A 799 -26.33 -18.20 -12.67
CA ARG A 799 -25.54 -18.96 -13.65
C ARG A 799 -24.62 -19.96 -12.94
N ALA A 800 -24.61 -21.21 -13.40
CA ALA A 800 -23.68 -22.22 -12.88
C ALA A 800 -22.23 -21.80 -13.20
N LYS A 801 -21.32 -21.94 -12.22
CA LYS A 801 -19.88 -21.72 -12.46
C LYS A 801 -19.30 -22.84 -13.34
N ARG A 802 -19.82 -24.07 -13.19
CA ARG A 802 -19.44 -25.28 -13.95
C ARG A 802 -20.70 -26.13 -14.19
N THR A 803 -20.68 -27.39 -13.76
CA THR A 803 -21.84 -28.27 -13.76
C THR A 803 -22.90 -27.72 -12.80
N PRO A 804 -24.17 -27.63 -13.20
CA PRO A 804 -25.26 -27.27 -12.29
C PRO A 804 -25.30 -28.19 -11.07
N ASP A 805 -25.46 -27.61 -9.89
CA ASP A 805 -25.62 -28.33 -8.63
C ASP A 805 -27.11 -28.67 -8.41
N PRO A 806 -27.53 -29.94 -8.49
CA PRO A 806 -28.94 -30.31 -8.32
C PRO A 806 -29.52 -29.97 -6.94
N SER A 807 -28.68 -29.68 -5.95
CA SER A 807 -29.10 -29.34 -4.58
C SER A 807 -29.30 -27.84 -4.35
N ALA A 808 -28.92 -26.98 -5.31
CA ALA A 808 -29.09 -25.54 -5.17
C ALA A 808 -30.59 -25.14 -5.20
N PRO A 809 -31.03 -24.23 -4.32
CA PRO A 809 -32.44 -23.83 -4.22
C PRO A 809 -32.85 -22.78 -5.27
N TRP A 810 -32.10 -22.67 -6.37
CA TRP A 810 -32.33 -21.71 -7.45
C TRP A 810 -32.01 -22.34 -8.81
N ASP A 811 -32.59 -21.79 -9.87
CA ASP A 811 -32.35 -22.21 -11.24
C ASP A 811 -30.92 -21.89 -11.70
N GLN A 812 -30.36 -22.74 -12.55
CA GLN A 812 -28.96 -22.65 -12.99
C GLN A 812 -28.80 -22.62 -14.51
N PRO A 813 -29.13 -21.50 -15.17
CA PRO A 813 -28.81 -21.29 -16.58
C PRO A 813 -27.31 -21.48 -16.86
N LYS A 814 -26.97 -22.05 -18.01
CA LYS A 814 -25.57 -22.37 -18.37
C LYS A 814 -24.79 -21.19 -18.94
N THR A 815 -25.48 -20.20 -19.53
CA THR A 815 -24.87 -19.03 -20.18
C THR A 815 -25.61 -17.75 -19.78
N ASN A 816 -24.97 -16.59 -19.98
CA ASN A 816 -25.63 -15.29 -19.74
C ASN A 816 -26.85 -15.10 -20.64
N THR A 817 -26.80 -15.53 -21.90
CA THR A 817 -27.95 -15.50 -22.82
C THR A 817 -29.10 -16.39 -22.33
N ALA A 818 -28.79 -17.57 -21.75
CA ALA A 818 -29.81 -18.42 -21.15
C ALA A 818 -30.41 -17.80 -19.88
N LEU A 819 -29.61 -17.08 -19.10
CA LEU A 819 -30.09 -16.33 -17.94
C LEU A 819 -31.00 -15.17 -18.35
N ALA A 820 -30.65 -14.42 -19.39
CA ALA A 820 -31.50 -13.37 -19.95
C ALA A 820 -32.83 -13.92 -20.46
N ARG A 821 -32.81 -15.06 -21.16
CA ARG A 821 -34.05 -15.75 -21.56
C ARG A 821 -34.89 -16.18 -20.37
N TRP A 822 -34.26 -16.77 -19.35
CA TRP A 822 -34.95 -17.16 -18.12
C TRP A 822 -35.66 -15.95 -17.50
N ARG A 823 -35.02 -14.77 -17.44
CA ARG A 823 -35.67 -13.54 -16.94
C ARG A 823 -36.89 -13.14 -17.76
N ALA A 824 -36.78 -13.17 -19.09
CA ALA A 824 -37.89 -12.83 -19.99
C ALA A 824 -39.09 -13.79 -19.83
N GLU A 825 -38.87 -15.03 -19.38
CA GLU A 825 -39.91 -16.02 -19.09
C GLU A 825 -40.60 -15.78 -17.72
N HIS A 826 -40.02 -14.97 -16.83
CA HIS A 826 -40.52 -14.65 -15.49
C HIS A 826 -40.94 -13.18 -15.38
N ASN A 827 -42.17 -12.89 -15.78
CA ASN A 827 -42.75 -11.54 -15.85
C ASN A 827 -43.24 -10.95 -14.52
N THR A 828 -42.96 -11.61 -13.40
CA THR A 828 -43.20 -11.09 -12.04
C THR A 828 -41.87 -10.75 -11.37
N GLY A 829 -41.91 -10.21 -10.14
CA GLY A 829 -40.69 -9.92 -9.39
C GLY A 829 -39.84 -11.19 -9.25
N HIS A 830 -38.57 -11.10 -9.63
CA HIS A 830 -37.63 -12.22 -9.62
C HIS A 830 -36.24 -11.80 -9.12
N LEU A 831 -35.45 -12.77 -8.70
CA LEU A 831 -34.11 -12.58 -8.15
C LEU A 831 -33.04 -13.25 -9.00
N VAL A 832 -32.02 -12.50 -9.40
CA VAL A 832 -30.88 -13.03 -10.14
C VAL A 832 -29.57 -12.79 -9.39
N GLY A 833 -28.77 -13.83 -9.20
CA GLY A 833 -27.42 -13.73 -8.64
C GLY A 833 -26.33 -13.90 -9.68
N GLY A 834 -25.27 -13.10 -9.57
CA GLY A 834 -24.09 -13.18 -10.44
C GLY A 834 -22.91 -12.39 -9.89
N THR A 835 -21.72 -12.55 -10.46
CA THR A 835 -20.59 -11.64 -10.20
C THR A 835 -20.71 -10.41 -11.10
N ALA A 836 -19.83 -9.40 -10.93
CA ALA A 836 -19.76 -8.24 -11.81
C ALA A 836 -19.75 -8.60 -13.31
N TRP A 837 -19.03 -9.68 -13.69
CA TRP A 837 -19.00 -10.23 -15.05
C TRP A 837 -20.37 -10.61 -15.63
N THR A 838 -21.31 -11.04 -14.80
CA THR A 838 -22.67 -11.39 -15.24
C THR A 838 -23.44 -10.12 -15.57
N PHE A 839 -23.40 -9.11 -14.70
CA PHE A 839 -24.17 -7.88 -14.85
C PHE A 839 -23.53 -6.89 -15.82
N ALA A 840 -22.22 -6.97 -16.09
CA ALA A 840 -21.57 -6.22 -17.17
C ALA A 840 -21.85 -6.82 -18.56
N ASN A 841 -22.33 -8.06 -18.64
CA ASN A 841 -22.54 -8.73 -19.93
C ASN A 841 -23.71 -8.12 -20.72
N ALA A 842 -23.48 -7.82 -22.00
CA ALA A 842 -24.46 -7.17 -22.87
C ALA A 842 -25.84 -7.85 -22.89
N ALA A 843 -25.89 -9.20 -22.89
CA ALA A 843 -27.17 -9.92 -22.92
C ALA A 843 -28.00 -9.75 -21.64
N VAL A 844 -27.36 -9.47 -20.50
CA VAL A 844 -28.06 -9.23 -19.22
C VAL A 844 -28.45 -7.76 -19.09
N ARG A 845 -27.62 -6.84 -19.61
CA ARG A 845 -27.84 -5.38 -19.59
C ARG A 845 -29.00 -4.91 -20.47
N GLU A 846 -29.39 -5.68 -21.48
CA GLU A 846 -30.49 -5.36 -22.40
C GLU A 846 -31.80 -5.02 -21.67
N GLU A 847 -32.05 -5.68 -20.53
CA GLU A 847 -33.18 -5.39 -19.65
C GLU A 847 -32.67 -5.06 -18.23
N PRO A 848 -32.56 -3.77 -17.86
CA PRO A 848 -32.08 -3.35 -16.55
C PRO A 848 -32.99 -3.83 -15.41
N PHE A 849 -32.39 -4.24 -14.29
CA PHE A 849 -33.11 -4.55 -13.06
C PHE A 849 -33.66 -3.28 -12.40
N ASP A 850 -34.76 -3.39 -11.65
CA ASP A 850 -35.27 -2.25 -10.88
C ASP A 850 -34.30 -1.88 -9.73
N VAL A 851 -33.69 -2.90 -9.11
CA VAL A 851 -32.68 -2.73 -8.06
C VAL A 851 -31.56 -3.75 -8.24
N LEU A 852 -30.30 -3.30 -8.15
CA LEU A 852 -29.13 -4.17 -8.02
C LEU A 852 -28.48 -3.96 -6.65
N VAL A 853 -28.44 -5.02 -5.85
CA VAL A 853 -27.76 -5.04 -4.56
C VAL A 853 -26.31 -5.47 -4.76
N ILE A 854 -25.38 -4.64 -4.31
CA ILE A 854 -23.93 -4.93 -4.32
C ILE A 854 -23.54 -5.28 -2.88
N ASP A 855 -23.32 -6.57 -2.60
CA ASP A 855 -22.80 -7.03 -1.31
C ASP A 855 -21.26 -7.01 -1.29
N GLU A 856 -20.69 -6.81 -0.12
CA GLU A 856 -19.26 -6.53 0.08
C GLU A 856 -18.78 -5.27 -0.67
N ALA A 857 -19.62 -4.24 -0.77
CA ALA A 857 -19.34 -2.98 -1.48
C ALA A 857 -18.12 -2.20 -0.96
N GLY A 858 -17.62 -2.51 0.25
CA GLY A 858 -16.35 -1.99 0.78
C GLY A 858 -15.10 -2.56 0.10
N GLN A 859 -15.24 -3.68 -0.62
CA GLN A 859 -14.19 -4.32 -1.43
C GLN A 859 -14.52 -4.33 -2.92
N PHE A 860 -15.75 -3.98 -3.30
CA PHE A 860 -16.19 -3.95 -4.68
C PHE A 860 -15.67 -2.69 -5.36
N ALA A 861 -14.87 -2.84 -6.42
CA ALA A 861 -14.22 -1.70 -7.07
C ALA A 861 -15.23 -0.65 -7.54
N LEU A 862 -14.90 0.63 -7.42
CA LEU A 862 -15.73 1.71 -7.96
C LEU A 862 -15.99 1.49 -9.45
N ALA A 863 -14.95 1.17 -10.23
CA ALA A 863 -15.08 0.84 -11.65
C ALA A 863 -15.98 -0.39 -11.92
N ASP A 864 -15.99 -1.39 -11.03
CA ASP A 864 -16.92 -2.52 -11.14
C ASP A 864 -18.37 -2.07 -10.84
N ALA A 865 -18.58 -1.18 -9.86
CA ALA A 865 -19.89 -0.60 -9.56
C ALA A 865 -20.43 0.24 -10.73
N LEU A 866 -19.56 1.03 -11.38
CA LEU A 866 -19.89 1.75 -12.60
C LEU A 866 -20.27 0.79 -13.74
N ALA A 867 -19.50 -0.28 -13.95
CA ALA A 867 -19.79 -1.27 -14.98
C ALA A 867 -21.16 -1.93 -14.78
N VAL A 868 -21.48 -2.36 -13.56
CA VAL A 868 -22.76 -3.03 -13.28
C VAL A 868 -23.94 -2.06 -13.17
N SER A 869 -23.68 -0.77 -12.97
CA SER A 869 -24.74 0.26 -12.92
C SER A 869 -25.54 0.35 -14.22
N MET A 870 -24.92 0.04 -15.36
CA MET A 870 -25.61 -0.05 -16.67
C MET A 870 -26.65 -1.18 -16.75
N CYS A 871 -26.69 -2.08 -15.76
CA CYS A 871 -27.64 -3.18 -15.69
C CYS A 871 -28.78 -2.92 -14.70
N ALA A 872 -28.88 -1.72 -14.11
CA ALA A 872 -29.85 -1.44 -13.05
C ALA A 872 -30.36 0.01 -13.07
N LYS A 873 -31.61 0.20 -12.64
CA LYS A 873 -32.19 1.53 -12.40
C LYS A 873 -31.70 2.12 -11.08
N ASN A 874 -31.63 1.30 -10.02
CA ASN A 874 -31.17 1.71 -8.70
C ASN A 874 -30.09 0.78 -8.15
N LEU A 875 -29.16 1.32 -7.36
CA LEU A 875 -28.11 0.57 -6.68
C LEU A 875 -28.29 0.61 -5.16
N VAL A 876 -28.05 -0.53 -4.51
CA VAL A 876 -27.96 -0.62 -3.04
C VAL A 876 -26.59 -1.19 -2.68
N LEU A 877 -25.73 -0.37 -2.08
CA LEU A 877 -24.39 -0.76 -1.65
C LEU A 877 -24.43 -1.27 -0.21
N LEU A 878 -24.15 -2.55 -0.02
CA LEU A 878 -24.03 -3.18 1.31
C LEU A 878 -22.59 -3.58 1.53
N GLY A 879 -21.93 -3.05 2.56
CA GLY A 879 -20.53 -3.34 2.77
C GLY A 879 -19.95 -2.66 3.99
N ASP A 880 -18.63 -2.65 4.09
CA ASP A 880 -17.93 -1.95 5.15
C ASP A 880 -16.50 -1.64 4.69
N PRO A 881 -16.13 -0.37 4.45
CA PRO A 881 -14.78 -0.02 4.03
C PRO A 881 -13.76 -0.17 5.16
N GLN A 882 -14.21 -0.29 6.42
CA GLN A 882 -13.35 -0.50 7.59
C GLN A 882 -12.92 -1.97 7.77
N GLN A 883 -13.43 -2.88 6.94
CA GLN A 883 -12.90 -4.24 6.80
C GLN A 883 -11.81 -4.28 5.72
N LEU A 884 -11.38 -5.47 5.28
CA LEU A 884 -10.30 -5.59 4.30
C LEU A 884 -10.56 -4.66 3.10
N PRO A 885 -9.57 -3.83 2.70
CA PRO A 885 -9.71 -2.93 1.57
C PRO A 885 -9.80 -3.74 0.27
N GLN A 886 -10.24 -3.06 -0.80
CA GLN A 886 -10.11 -3.60 -2.14
C GLN A 886 -8.63 -3.92 -2.43
N VAL A 887 -8.39 -5.08 -3.04
CA VAL A 887 -7.07 -5.40 -3.59
C VAL A 887 -6.95 -4.70 -4.95
N VAL A 888 -6.03 -3.75 -5.02
CA VAL A 888 -5.66 -3.02 -6.24
C VAL A 888 -4.27 -3.51 -6.64
N GLN A 889 -4.14 -3.98 -7.87
CA GLN A 889 -2.88 -4.45 -8.45
C GLN A 889 -2.30 -3.41 -9.42
N GLY A 890 -3.15 -2.74 -10.19
CA GLY A 890 -2.75 -1.70 -11.14
C GLY A 890 -2.58 -0.33 -10.51
N THR A 891 -1.85 0.55 -11.20
CA THR A 891 -1.84 1.99 -10.88
C THR A 891 -3.00 2.66 -11.61
N HIS A 892 -3.73 3.54 -10.93
CA HIS A 892 -4.90 4.23 -11.50
C HIS A 892 -4.84 5.74 -11.18
N PRO A 893 -5.52 6.60 -11.96
CA PRO A 893 -5.69 7.99 -11.58
C PRO A 893 -6.45 8.11 -10.27
N ALA A 894 -6.15 9.17 -9.50
CA ALA A 894 -6.63 9.34 -8.13
C ALA A 894 -8.15 9.19 -7.97
N GLY A 895 -8.56 8.38 -6.99
CA GLY A 895 -9.94 8.08 -6.65
C GLY A 895 -10.56 6.91 -7.42
N ALA A 896 -10.02 6.51 -8.58
CA ALA A 896 -10.53 5.36 -9.34
C ALA A 896 -10.18 4.01 -8.68
N GLU A 897 -9.15 3.98 -7.85
CA GLU A 897 -8.70 2.85 -7.04
C GLU A 897 -9.59 2.54 -5.83
N ALA A 898 -10.52 3.43 -5.50
CA ALA A 898 -11.40 3.26 -4.36
C ALA A 898 -12.43 2.13 -4.58
N SER A 899 -12.88 1.52 -3.49
CA SER A 899 -14.10 0.71 -3.53
C SER A 899 -15.33 1.61 -3.64
N ALA A 900 -16.45 1.08 -4.14
CA ALA A 900 -17.68 1.83 -4.33
C ALA A 900 -18.18 2.49 -3.04
N LEU A 901 -18.15 1.75 -1.93
CA LEU A 901 -18.55 2.28 -0.62
C LEU A 901 -17.45 3.17 -0.01
N GLY A 902 -16.17 2.85 -0.23
CA GLY A 902 -15.06 3.69 0.22
C GLY A 902 -15.05 5.07 -0.45
N HIS A 903 -15.32 5.14 -1.75
CA HIS A 903 -15.52 6.40 -2.47
C HIS A 903 -16.64 7.20 -1.83
N LEU A 904 -17.81 6.60 -1.61
CA LEU A 904 -18.97 7.32 -1.08
C LEU A 904 -18.71 7.87 0.34
N ILE A 905 -18.01 7.13 1.20
CA ILE A 905 -17.73 7.52 2.59
C ILE A 905 -16.55 8.51 2.69
N GLY A 906 -15.56 8.41 1.81
CA GLY A 906 -14.34 9.24 1.87
C GLY A 906 -13.46 8.89 3.07
N GLU A 907 -12.99 9.91 3.79
CA GLU A 907 -12.06 9.76 4.93
C GLU A 907 -12.74 9.44 6.26
N ALA A 908 -14.08 9.44 6.31
CA ALA A 908 -14.82 9.18 7.53
C ALA A 908 -14.77 7.70 7.95
N ASP A 909 -14.72 7.44 9.26
CA ASP A 909 -14.80 6.07 9.81
C ASP A 909 -16.18 5.44 9.53
N ILE A 910 -17.21 6.27 9.58
CA ILE A 910 -18.61 5.90 9.40
C ILE A 910 -19.26 6.70 8.28
N ILE A 911 -20.25 6.10 7.62
CA ILE A 911 -21.03 6.76 6.57
C ILE A 911 -21.73 8.03 7.12
N PRO A 912 -21.56 9.19 6.48
CA PRO A 912 -22.31 10.39 6.83
C PRO A 912 -23.83 10.17 6.69
N PRO A 913 -24.66 10.66 7.64
CA PRO A 913 -26.11 10.43 7.64
C PRO A 913 -26.85 10.91 6.37
N GLU A 914 -26.29 11.89 5.66
CA GLU A 914 -26.80 12.42 4.40
C GLU A 914 -26.50 11.54 3.18
N LEU A 915 -25.62 10.54 3.33
CA LEU A 915 -25.20 9.64 2.25
C LEU A 915 -25.76 8.22 2.39
N GLY A 916 -26.25 7.83 3.57
CA GLY A 916 -26.82 6.52 3.81
C GLY A 916 -26.92 6.13 5.28
N TYR A 917 -26.88 4.82 5.57
CA TYR A 917 -27.18 4.28 6.89
C TYR A 917 -26.02 3.46 7.48
N PHE A 918 -25.78 3.64 8.79
CA PHE A 918 -24.84 2.84 9.57
C PHE A 918 -25.59 1.81 10.43
N LEU A 919 -25.21 0.53 10.37
CA LEU A 919 -25.75 -0.51 11.25
C LEU A 919 -24.92 -0.58 12.55
N ASP A 920 -25.37 0.14 13.58
CA ASP A 920 -24.65 0.37 14.83
C ASP A 920 -24.66 -0.81 15.83
N GLN A 921 -25.38 -1.91 15.54
CA GLN A 921 -25.49 -3.06 16.45
C GLN A 921 -24.97 -4.38 15.87
N THR A 922 -23.93 -4.96 16.49
CA THR A 922 -23.44 -6.31 16.18
C THR A 922 -24.11 -7.39 17.01
N ARG A 923 -24.53 -8.49 16.36
CA ARG A 923 -25.04 -9.71 17.03
C ARG A 923 -23.95 -10.76 17.25
N ARG A 924 -22.69 -10.45 16.90
CA ARG A 924 -21.54 -11.36 17.00
C ARG A 924 -20.70 -11.10 18.24
N MET A 925 -20.16 -9.91 18.39
CA MET A 925 -19.15 -9.66 19.40
C MET A 925 -19.81 -9.41 20.77
N HIS A 926 -19.35 -10.11 21.81
CA HIS A 926 -19.63 -9.75 23.19
C HIS A 926 -19.17 -8.30 23.48
N PRO A 927 -19.84 -7.52 24.36
CA PRO A 927 -19.49 -6.12 24.64
C PRO A 927 -18.00 -5.85 24.89
N ALA A 928 -17.34 -6.71 25.68
CA ALA A 928 -15.91 -6.60 25.99
C ALA A 928 -14.97 -6.89 24.81
N VAL A 929 -15.44 -7.54 23.74
CA VAL A 929 -14.70 -7.69 22.46
C VAL A 929 -15.07 -6.55 21.52
N CYS A 930 -16.34 -6.16 21.49
CA CYS A 930 -16.86 -5.11 20.61
C CYS A 930 -16.25 -3.74 20.92
N ALA A 931 -16.08 -3.38 22.20
CA ALA A 931 -15.66 -2.03 22.57
C ALA A 931 -14.26 -1.64 22.05
N PRO A 932 -13.20 -2.47 22.19
CA PRO A 932 -11.89 -2.17 21.60
C PRO A 932 -11.92 -2.10 20.07
N VAL A 933 -12.61 -3.05 19.42
CA VAL A 933 -12.77 -3.06 17.95
C VAL A 933 -13.53 -1.83 17.46
N SER A 934 -14.56 -1.42 18.20
CA SER A 934 -15.36 -0.24 17.88
C SER A 934 -14.56 1.05 17.99
N ARG A 935 -13.71 1.21 19.00
CA ARG A 935 -12.81 2.36 19.10
C ARG A 935 -11.78 2.37 17.98
N LEU A 936 -11.21 1.21 17.64
CA LEU A 936 -10.18 1.10 16.61
C LEU A 936 -10.70 1.45 15.19
N SER A 937 -11.95 1.11 14.88
CA SER A 937 -12.44 1.11 13.48
C SER A 937 -13.77 1.80 13.23
N TYR A 938 -14.52 2.17 14.27
CA TYR A 938 -15.89 2.71 14.14
C TYR A 938 -16.16 3.86 15.11
N ALA A 939 -15.12 4.61 15.49
CA ALA A 939 -15.21 5.76 16.41
C ALA A 939 -15.95 5.49 17.74
N GLY A 940 -16.04 4.23 18.19
CA GLY A 940 -16.78 3.84 19.39
C GLY A 940 -18.31 3.70 19.22
N LEU A 941 -18.83 3.82 17.99
CA LEU A 941 -20.27 3.84 17.69
C LEU A 941 -20.87 2.45 17.39
N LEU A 942 -20.06 1.38 17.39
CA LEU A 942 -20.53 0.01 17.21
C LEU A 942 -20.78 -0.63 18.59
N HIS A 943 -22.00 -1.12 18.79
CA HIS A 943 -22.46 -1.69 20.05
C HIS A 943 -22.88 -3.14 19.90
N SER A 944 -22.78 -3.92 20.98
CA SER A 944 -23.29 -5.29 21.01
C SER A 944 -24.80 -5.30 21.20
N HIS A 945 -25.51 -6.01 20.34
CA HIS A 945 -26.90 -6.38 20.56
C HIS A 945 -27.00 -7.30 21.79
N PRO A 946 -28.07 -7.24 22.61
CA PRO A 946 -28.22 -8.07 23.81
C PRO A 946 -28.04 -9.58 23.60
N SER A 947 -28.35 -10.08 22.39
CA SER A 947 -28.16 -11.49 22.03
C SER A 947 -26.70 -11.92 21.87
N ALA A 948 -25.74 -10.99 21.89
CA ALA A 948 -24.32 -11.29 21.77
C ALA A 948 -23.65 -11.59 23.12
N ASP A 949 -24.41 -11.50 24.23
CA ASP A 949 -23.94 -11.83 25.58
C ASP A 949 -23.67 -13.34 25.72
N ARG A 950 -22.44 -13.73 25.39
CA ARG A 950 -21.95 -15.11 25.42
C ARG A 950 -20.65 -15.16 26.21
N SER A 951 -20.48 -16.22 27.00
CA SER A 951 -19.31 -16.43 27.84
C SER A 951 -18.74 -17.84 27.71
N VAL A 952 -17.45 -17.95 28.00
CA VAL A 952 -16.72 -19.21 28.19
C VAL A 952 -16.47 -19.36 29.69
N GLU A 953 -16.79 -20.52 30.26
CA GLU A 953 -16.67 -20.72 31.71
C GLU A 953 -15.21 -20.63 32.20
N GLY A 954 -14.99 -19.83 33.24
CA GLY A 954 -13.68 -19.67 33.88
C GLY A 954 -12.68 -18.76 33.15
N ILE A 955 -13.05 -18.10 32.05
CA ILE A 955 -12.32 -16.99 31.41
C ILE A 955 -13.33 -15.88 31.07
N GLY A 956 -13.07 -14.63 31.46
CA GLY A 956 -13.96 -13.52 31.13
C GLY A 956 -13.99 -13.27 29.61
N SER A 957 -15.15 -12.91 29.05
CA SER A 957 -15.20 -12.47 27.65
C SER A 957 -14.41 -11.17 27.47
N GLY A 958 -13.68 -11.03 26.36
CA GLY A 958 -12.86 -9.84 26.10
C GLY A 958 -11.72 -10.07 25.12
N LEU A 959 -10.95 -9.00 24.91
CA LEU A 959 -9.68 -9.02 24.19
C LEU A 959 -8.53 -9.28 25.17
N TYR A 960 -7.69 -10.27 24.84
CA TYR A 960 -6.52 -10.65 25.62
C TYR A 960 -5.23 -10.46 24.84
N LEU A 961 -4.14 -10.17 25.56
CA LEU A 961 -2.78 -10.06 25.03
C LEU A 961 -1.89 -11.17 25.58
N ALA A 962 -1.41 -12.04 24.70
CA ALA A 962 -0.39 -13.04 24.98
C ALA A 962 0.97 -12.54 24.45
N SER A 963 1.78 -11.93 25.32
CA SER A 963 3.09 -11.41 24.91
C SER A 963 4.15 -12.52 24.88
N VAL A 964 4.82 -12.66 23.73
CA VAL A 964 5.85 -13.67 23.49
C VAL A 964 7.15 -12.98 23.05
N ALA A 965 8.20 -13.03 23.87
CA ALA A 965 9.46 -12.38 23.52
C ALA A 965 10.23 -13.19 22.46
N HIS A 966 10.40 -12.63 21.26
CA HIS A 966 11.26 -13.16 20.20
C HIS A 966 11.81 -12.03 19.33
N ARG A 967 12.96 -12.23 18.68
CA ARG A 967 13.62 -11.25 17.78
C ARG A 967 13.98 -11.92 16.44
N GLY A 968 13.91 -11.16 15.34
CA GLY A 968 14.33 -11.61 14.00
C GLY A 968 13.32 -12.45 13.21
N ASN A 969 12.21 -12.88 13.81
CA ASN A 969 11.11 -13.53 13.08
C ASN A 969 10.39 -12.51 12.17
N THR A 970 10.15 -12.89 10.92
CA THR A 970 9.47 -12.07 9.90
C THR A 970 8.13 -12.70 9.49
N THR A 971 8.16 -13.77 8.70
CA THR A 971 6.96 -14.43 8.16
C THR A 971 6.60 -15.74 8.87
N ARG A 972 7.39 -16.12 9.88
CA ARG A 972 7.25 -17.32 10.71
C ARG A 972 7.79 -17.07 12.13
N SER A 973 7.07 -17.53 13.14
CA SER A 973 7.47 -17.55 14.56
C SER A 973 7.01 -18.86 15.21
N THR A 974 7.97 -19.71 15.56
CA THR A 974 7.71 -20.98 16.27
C THR A 974 7.29 -20.75 17.72
N GLU A 975 7.77 -19.66 18.31
CA GLU A 975 7.51 -19.22 19.67
C GLU A 975 6.05 -18.78 19.80
N GLU A 976 5.55 -17.97 18.87
CA GLU A 976 4.12 -17.63 18.84
C GLU A 976 3.26 -18.85 18.52
N ALA A 977 3.72 -19.77 17.66
CA ALA A 977 2.97 -21.00 17.37
C ALA A 977 2.80 -21.89 18.61
N ALA A 978 3.83 -21.99 19.45
CA ALA A 978 3.75 -22.69 20.73
C ALA A 978 2.78 -22.01 21.70
N GLU A 979 2.76 -20.67 21.74
CA GLU A 979 1.80 -19.93 22.57
C GLU A 979 0.36 -20.11 22.07
N VAL A 980 0.13 -20.15 20.75
CA VAL A 980 -1.20 -20.46 20.19
C VAL A 980 -1.69 -21.84 20.67
N VAL A 981 -0.82 -22.86 20.65
CA VAL A 981 -1.16 -24.20 21.16
C VAL A 981 -1.51 -24.14 22.65
N SER A 982 -0.74 -23.39 23.45
CA SER A 982 -0.99 -23.19 24.88
C SER A 982 -2.38 -22.57 25.14
N VAL A 983 -2.73 -21.52 24.39
CA VAL A 983 -4.04 -20.85 24.48
C VAL A 983 -5.18 -21.80 24.13
N VAL A 984 -5.05 -22.55 23.02
CA VAL A 984 -6.07 -23.53 22.60
C VAL A 984 -6.22 -24.62 23.66
N ALA A 985 -5.13 -25.19 24.13
CA ALA A 985 -5.15 -26.24 25.16
C ALA A 985 -5.78 -25.75 26.47
N ALA A 986 -5.54 -24.51 26.89
CA ALA A 986 -6.10 -23.93 28.11
C ALA A 986 -7.62 -23.71 28.06
N LEU A 987 -8.18 -23.54 26.85
CA LEU A 987 -9.61 -23.29 26.62
C LEU A 987 -10.38 -24.52 26.16
N HIS A 988 -9.70 -25.49 25.52
CA HIS A 988 -10.33 -26.69 24.99
C HIS A 988 -11.05 -27.47 26.11
N GLY A 989 -12.28 -27.92 25.85
CA GLY A 989 -13.11 -28.62 26.83
C GLY A 989 -13.81 -27.75 27.87
N ARG A 990 -13.53 -26.43 27.96
CA ARG A 990 -14.30 -25.51 28.82
C ARG A 990 -15.72 -25.35 28.31
N THR A 991 -16.67 -25.06 29.21
CA THR A 991 -18.07 -24.87 28.86
C THR A 991 -18.30 -23.56 28.11
N TRP A 992 -18.93 -23.63 26.94
CA TRP A 992 -19.47 -22.51 26.18
C TRP A 992 -20.95 -22.80 25.89
N GLN A 993 -21.85 -21.93 26.36
CA GLN A 993 -23.30 -22.06 26.13
C GLN A 993 -23.85 -23.47 26.48
N GLY A 994 -23.37 -24.06 27.58
CA GLY A 994 -23.83 -25.37 28.07
C GLY A 994 -23.23 -26.60 27.39
N ARG A 995 -22.25 -26.44 26.48
CA ARG A 995 -21.49 -27.55 25.88
C ARG A 995 -19.98 -27.31 25.97
N PRO A 996 -19.12 -28.34 25.96
CA PRO A 996 -17.67 -28.13 25.89
C PRO A 996 -17.27 -27.50 24.55
N LEU A 997 -16.23 -26.65 24.59
CA LEU A 997 -15.51 -26.17 23.42
C LEU A 997 -14.74 -27.32 22.78
N VAL A 998 -14.86 -27.44 21.46
CA VAL A 998 -14.15 -28.40 20.62
C VAL A 998 -13.34 -27.67 19.55
N ASP A 999 -12.46 -28.37 18.84
CA ASP A 999 -11.61 -27.82 17.77
C ASP A 999 -12.30 -26.84 16.81
N ALA A 1000 -13.52 -27.15 16.35
CA ALA A 1000 -14.28 -26.31 15.43
C ALA A 1000 -14.65 -24.92 16.00
N ASP A 1001 -14.65 -24.76 17.32
CA ASP A 1001 -14.94 -23.52 18.03
C ASP A 1001 -13.74 -22.57 18.14
N PHE A 1002 -12.57 -23.02 17.67
CA PHE A 1002 -11.36 -22.21 17.59
C PHE A 1002 -11.10 -21.79 16.14
N LEU A 1003 -10.66 -20.55 16.01
CA LEU A 1003 -10.20 -19.99 14.75
C LEU A 1003 -8.90 -19.23 14.98
N VAL A 1004 -7.86 -19.61 14.25
CA VAL A 1004 -6.53 -19.01 14.36
C VAL A 1004 -6.21 -18.22 13.10
N VAL A 1005 -5.95 -16.93 13.28
CA VAL A 1005 -5.62 -15.99 12.21
C VAL A 1005 -4.13 -15.69 12.24
N ALA A 1006 -3.46 -15.88 11.10
CA ALA A 1006 -2.07 -15.52 10.91
C ALA A 1006 -1.91 -14.58 9.69
N PRO A 1007 -1.03 -13.56 9.73
CA PRO A 1007 -0.83 -12.63 8.62
C PRO A 1007 -0.15 -13.29 7.42
N TYR A 1008 0.63 -14.36 7.64
CA TYR A 1008 1.42 -15.03 6.61
C TYR A 1008 1.01 -16.49 6.45
N ASN A 1009 0.94 -16.96 5.19
CA ASN A 1009 0.67 -18.36 4.88
C ASN A 1009 1.70 -19.31 5.52
N LEU A 1010 2.97 -18.90 5.60
CA LEU A 1010 4.02 -19.70 6.24
C LEU A 1010 3.74 -19.88 7.75
N GLN A 1011 3.38 -18.81 8.46
CA GLN A 1011 2.98 -18.92 9.85
C GLN A 1011 1.73 -19.78 10.02
N ALA A 1012 0.71 -19.61 9.17
CA ALA A 1012 -0.49 -20.44 9.24
C ALA A 1012 -0.14 -21.94 9.16
N ARG A 1013 0.76 -22.33 8.26
CA ARG A 1013 1.25 -23.72 8.14
C ARG A 1013 2.02 -24.19 9.39
N VAL A 1014 2.89 -23.35 9.94
CA VAL A 1014 3.65 -23.66 11.18
C VAL A 1014 2.70 -23.89 12.35
N VAL A 1015 1.67 -23.05 12.50
CA VAL A 1015 0.68 -23.16 13.57
C VAL A 1015 -0.22 -24.38 13.37
N THR A 1016 -0.67 -24.66 12.14
CA THR A 1016 -1.43 -25.88 11.82
C THR A 1016 -0.65 -27.13 12.23
N ARG A 1017 0.65 -27.19 11.91
CA ARG A 1017 1.50 -28.32 12.29
C ARG A 1017 1.64 -28.43 13.80
N ALA A 1018 1.91 -27.32 14.49
CA ALA A 1018 2.05 -27.31 15.95
C ALA A 1018 0.76 -27.76 16.67
N LEU A 1019 -0.40 -27.36 16.17
CA LEU A 1019 -1.70 -27.80 16.69
C LEU A 1019 -1.96 -29.28 16.42
N ALA A 1020 -1.66 -29.77 15.21
CA ALA A 1020 -1.79 -31.18 14.88
C ALA A 1020 -0.88 -32.07 15.74
N ASP A 1021 0.38 -31.66 15.94
CA ASP A 1021 1.33 -32.36 16.81
C ASP A 1021 0.86 -32.40 18.27
N ALA A 1022 0.04 -31.42 18.70
CA ALA A 1022 -0.58 -31.36 20.02
C ALA A 1022 -1.97 -32.04 20.11
N GLY A 1023 -2.49 -32.59 19.01
CA GLY A 1023 -3.77 -33.31 18.96
C GLY A 1023 -5.01 -32.44 18.71
N PHE A 1024 -4.86 -31.26 18.12
CA PHE A 1024 -5.93 -30.31 17.77
C PHE A 1024 -6.04 -30.09 16.25
N ASP A 1025 -6.06 -31.17 15.47
CA ASP A 1025 -6.05 -31.12 13.99
C ASP A 1025 -7.32 -30.52 13.37
N GLY A 1026 -8.42 -30.45 14.12
CA GLY A 1026 -9.67 -29.85 13.68
C GLY A 1026 -9.72 -28.32 13.77
N VAL A 1027 -8.71 -27.69 14.39
CA VAL A 1027 -8.70 -26.23 14.59
C VAL A 1027 -8.51 -25.51 13.26
N ARG A 1028 -9.35 -24.51 12.99
CA ARG A 1028 -9.30 -23.76 11.73
C ARG A 1028 -8.18 -22.74 11.77
N VAL A 1029 -7.18 -22.89 10.89
CA VAL A 1029 -6.03 -21.96 10.76
C VAL A 1029 -5.93 -21.39 9.35
N GLY A 1030 -5.60 -20.10 9.23
CA GLY A 1030 -5.50 -19.43 7.94
C GLY A 1030 -5.22 -17.93 8.03
N THR A 1031 -5.12 -17.29 6.86
CA THR A 1031 -4.99 -15.83 6.77
C THR A 1031 -6.31 -15.12 6.96
N VAL A 1032 -6.24 -13.81 7.26
CA VAL A 1032 -7.41 -12.93 7.44
C VAL A 1032 -8.39 -13.05 6.28
N ASP A 1033 -7.87 -13.10 5.05
CA ASP A 1033 -8.65 -13.18 3.80
C ASP A 1033 -9.49 -14.47 3.71
N ARG A 1034 -9.00 -15.59 4.25
CA ARG A 1034 -9.71 -16.89 4.24
C ARG A 1034 -10.92 -16.93 5.16
N PHE A 1035 -10.93 -16.10 6.21
CA PHE A 1035 -11.94 -16.12 7.26
C PHE A 1035 -12.97 -15.00 7.17
N GLN A 1036 -12.99 -14.26 6.06
CA GLN A 1036 -14.06 -13.30 5.79
C GLN A 1036 -15.43 -13.99 5.86
N GLY A 1037 -16.36 -13.34 6.55
CA GLY A 1037 -17.70 -13.87 6.82
C GLY A 1037 -17.80 -14.99 7.88
N GLN A 1038 -16.68 -15.58 8.32
CA GLN A 1038 -16.69 -16.63 9.36
C GLN A 1038 -16.68 -16.03 10.77
N GLU A 1039 -16.94 -16.87 11.77
CA GLU A 1039 -16.88 -16.55 13.21
C GLU A 1039 -16.60 -17.79 14.05
N ALA A 1040 -16.19 -17.58 15.30
CA ALA A 1040 -15.90 -18.62 16.28
C ALA A 1040 -16.10 -18.10 17.71
N PRO A 1041 -16.45 -18.98 18.69
CA PRO A 1041 -16.41 -18.64 20.11
C PRO A 1041 -15.09 -18.01 20.55
N VAL A 1042 -13.98 -18.61 20.13
CA VAL A 1042 -12.62 -18.20 20.46
C VAL A 1042 -11.81 -17.93 19.19
N VAL A 1043 -11.15 -16.78 19.14
CA VAL A 1043 -10.23 -16.42 18.06
C VAL A 1043 -8.85 -16.12 18.62
N VAL A 1044 -7.82 -16.67 18.00
CA VAL A 1044 -6.41 -16.39 18.33
C VAL A 1044 -5.74 -15.77 17.10
N THR A 1045 -5.22 -14.56 17.24
CA THR A 1045 -4.50 -13.84 16.18
C THR A 1045 -3.02 -13.79 16.53
N THR A 1046 -2.16 -14.41 15.72
CA THR A 1046 -0.70 -14.38 15.86
C THR A 1046 -0.11 -13.31 14.96
N MET A 1047 0.70 -12.40 15.50
CA MET A 1047 1.30 -11.29 14.74
C MET A 1047 2.56 -11.69 13.98
N THR A 1048 3.18 -12.81 14.35
CA THR A 1048 4.34 -13.45 13.72
C THR A 1048 5.64 -12.67 13.80
N SER A 1049 5.63 -11.42 13.33
CA SER A 1049 6.81 -10.58 13.20
C SER A 1049 7.32 -10.12 14.56
N SER A 1050 8.64 -10.08 14.71
CA SER A 1050 9.26 -9.64 15.96
C SER A 1050 9.25 -8.14 16.14
N SER A 1051 9.46 -7.39 15.05
CA SER A 1051 9.61 -5.94 15.01
C SER A 1051 9.05 -5.41 13.69
N ALA A 1052 8.53 -4.18 13.74
CA ALA A 1052 8.07 -3.45 12.56
C ALA A 1052 9.20 -3.18 11.54
N VAL A 1053 10.45 -3.06 12.00
CA VAL A 1053 11.62 -2.85 11.11
C VAL A 1053 11.87 -4.07 10.22
N ASP A 1054 11.49 -5.26 10.69
CA ASP A 1054 11.71 -6.51 9.98
C ASP A 1054 10.53 -6.87 9.03
N LEU A 1055 9.59 -5.95 8.76
CA LEU A 1055 8.38 -6.23 7.97
C LEU A 1055 8.64 -6.19 6.45
N PRO A 1056 8.52 -7.33 5.73
CA PRO A 1056 8.77 -7.36 4.29
C PRO A 1056 7.73 -6.61 3.46
N ARG A 1057 6.54 -6.36 4.02
CA ARG A 1057 5.41 -5.67 3.35
C ARG A 1057 5.07 -4.32 4.02
N GLY A 1058 5.97 -3.77 4.82
CA GLY A 1058 5.77 -2.52 5.55
C GLY A 1058 4.79 -2.62 6.73
N LEU A 1059 4.68 -1.51 7.46
CA LEU A 1059 3.79 -1.35 8.62
C LEU A 1059 2.31 -1.48 8.23
N ASP A 1060 1.95 -0.93 7.07
CA ASP A 1060 0.58 -0.85 6.56
C ASP A 1060 -0.03 -2.21 6.28
N PHE A 1061 0.79 -3.24 6.07
CA PHE A 1061 0.29 -4.61 5.92
C PHE A 1061 -0.09 -5.25 7.26
N LEU A 1062 0.80 -5.21 8.26
CA LEU A 1062 0.60 -5.98 9.50
C LEU A 1062 -0.22 -5.21 10.54
N LEU A 1063 -0.01 -3.90 10.67
CA LEU A 1063 -0.70 -3.05 11.65
C LEU A 1063 -1.97 -2.39 11.09
N SER A 1064 -2.40 -2.77 9.88
CA SER A 1064 -3.63 -2.28 9.26
C SER A 1064 -4.83 -2.40 10.22
N ARG A 1065 -5.49 -1.27 10.49
CA ARG A 1065 -6.75 -1.22 11.25
C ARG A 1065 -7.80 -2.16 10.64
N ASN A 1066 -7.90 -2.17 9.30
CA ASN A 1066 -8.82 -3.02 8.55
C ASN A 1066 -8.59 -4.52 8.80
N ARG A 1067 -7.33 -4.97 8.77
CA ARG A 1067 -6.99 -6.39 9.00
C ARG A 1067 -7.19 -6.79 10.46
N LEU A 1068 -6.80 -5.93 11.41
CA LEU A 1068 -7.00 -6.16 12.84
C LEU A 1068 -8.49 -6.21 13.19
N ASN A 1069 -9.29 -5.29 12.65
CA ASN A 1069 -10.74 -5.30 12.76
C ASN A 1069 -11.30 -6.63 12.26
N VAL A 1070 -10.92 -7.06 11.05
CA VAL A 1070 -11.39 -8.33 10.50
C VAL A 1070 -10.94 -9.53 11.31
N ALA A 1071 -9.72 -9.56 11.83
CA ALA A 1071 -9.21 -10.68 12.62
C ALA A 1071 -9.93 -10.81 13.96
N LEU A 1072 -10.01 -9.71 14.73
CA LEU A 1072 -10.55 -9.71 16.09
C LEU A 1072 -12.08 -9.81 16.11
N SER A 1073 -12.76 -9.20 15.14
CA SER A 1073 -14.22 -9.25 15.03
C SER A 1073 -14.79 -10.61 14.57
N ARG A 1074 -13.96 -11.64 14.41
CA ARG A 1074 -14.41 -13.03 14.25
C ARG A 1074 -14.79 -13.68 15.57
N ALA A 1075 -14.32 -13.13 16.70
CA ALA A 1075 -14.59 -13.66 18.02
C ALA A 1075 -16.03 -13.34 18.46
N GLN A 1076 -16.70 -14.36 19.00
CA GLN A 1076 -17.99 -14.16 19.67
C GLN A 1076 -17.80 -13.79 21.15
N SER A 1077 -16.81 -14.37 21.84
CA SER A 1077 -16.62 -14.19 23.29
C SER A 1077 -15.16 -13.88 23.68
N VAL A 1078 -14.18 -14.61 23.16
CA VAL A 1078 -12.75 -14.43 23.52
C VAL A 1078 -11.92 -14.18 22.27
N ALA A 1079 -11.21 -13.05 22.25
CA ALA A 1079 -10.20 -12.74 21.24
C ALA A 1079 -8.83 -12.70 21.92
N VAL A 1080 -7.85 -13.44 21.44
CA VAL A 1080 -6.48 -13.45 21.97
C VAL A 1080 -5.53 -12.96 20.89
N LEU A 1081 -4.76 -11.92 21.19
CA LEU A 1081 -3.71 -11.39 20.33
C LEU A 1081 -2.36 -11.86 20.86
N VAL A 1082 -1.66 -12.68 20.07
CA VAL A 1082 -0.30 -13.17 20.36
C VAL A 1082 0.67 -12.27 19.61
N CYS A 1083 1.56 -11.59 20.32
CA CYS A 1083 2.54 -10.72 19.67
C CYS A 1083 3.84 -10.53 20.46
N SER A 1084 4.92 -10.25 19.72
CA SER A 1084 6.17 -9.77 20.30
C SER A 1084 6.01 -8.41 20.98
N PRO A 1085 6.60 -8.19 22.18
CA PRO A 1085 6.66 -6.86 22.80
C PRO A 1085 7.51 -5.87 21.98
N TYR A 1086 8.41 -6.38 21.12
CA TYR A 1086 9.26 -5.59 20.24
C TYR A 1086 8.58 -5.21 18.92
N LEU A 1087 7.36 -5.71 18.65
CA LEU A 1087 6.65 -5.48 17.38
C LEU A 1087 6.49 -3.99 17.05
N LEU A 1088 6.32 -3.17 18.10
CA LEU A 1088 6.12 -1.72 17.99
C LEU A 1088 7.43 -0.91 18.05
N GLU A 1089 8.59 -1.57 18.02
CA GLU A 1089 9.85 -0.92 17.67
C GLU A 1089 9.80 -0.65 16.15
N ALA A 1090 9.39 0.56 15.76
CA ALA A 1090 9.19 0.98 14.38
C ALA A 1090 9.93 2.30 14.09
N ASP A 1091 10.39 2.46 12.84
CA ASP A 1091 10.86 3.74 12.32
C ASP A 1091 9.67 4.47 11.68
N ILE A 1092 9.03 5.38 12.42
CA ILE A 1092 7.81 6.09 11.99
C ILE A 1092 8.22 7.28 11.12
N ARG A 1093 7.92 7.21 9.83
CA ARG A 1093 8.32 8.21 8.83
C ARG A 1093 7.16 9.09 8.35
N THR A 1094 5.93 8.59 8.41
CA THR A 1094 4.73 9.31 7.97
C THR A 1094 3.67 9.39 9.07
N VAL A 1095 2.73 10.33 8.93
CA VAL A 1095 1.59 10.48 9.85
C VAL A 1095 0.67 9.25 9.81
N ASP A 1096 0.52 8.60 8.66
CA ASP A 1096 -0.26 7.36 8.54
C ASP A 1096 0.38 6.20 9.31
N GLN A 1097 1.71 6.03 9.21
CA GLN A 1097 2.43 5.05 10.03
C GLN A 1097 2.27 5.35 11.52
N MET A 1098 2.30 6.63 11.90
CA MET A 1098 2.05 7.07 13.27
C MET A 1098 0.65 6.67 13.74
N ARG A 1099 -0.38 6.87 12.90
CA ARG A 1099 -1.77 6.50 13.13
C ARG A 1099 -1.96 4.97 13.28
N LEU A 1100 -1.21 4.17 12.52
CA LEU A 1100 -1.21 2.70 12.64
C LEU A 1100 -0.59 2.22 13.94
N VAL A 1101 0.61 2.70 14.27
CA VAL A 1101 1.30 2.32 15.52
C VAL A 1101 0.49 2.77 16.73
N SER A 1102 -0.04 4.00 16.70
CA SER A 1102 -0.91 4.52 17.75
C SER A 1102 -2.20 3.70 17.91
N GLY A 1103 -2.85 3.33 16.81
CA GLY A 1103 -4.03 2.46 16.84
C GLY A 1103 -3.75 1.10 17.49
N MET A 1104 -2.62 0.47 17.13
CA MET A 1104 -2.18 -0.78 17.76
C MET A 1104 -1.85 -0.60 19.25
N LEU A 1105 -1.25 0.52 19.65
CA LEU A 1105 -1.02 0.83 21.06
C LEU A 1105 -2.31 0.97 21.86
N GLY A 1106 -3.31 1.68 21.30
CA GLY A 1106 -4.63 1.80 21.92
C GLY A 1106 -5.29 0.43 22.10
N LEU A 1107 -5.24 -0.40 21.06
CA LEU A 1107 -5.76 -1.77 21.10
C LEU A 1107 -5.06 -2.64 22.16
N LEU A 1108 -3.74 -2.55 22.27
CA LEU A 1108 -2.97 -3.29 23.29
C LEU A 1108 -3.24 -2.77 24.71
N GLY A 1109 -3.45 -1.46 24.87
CA GLY A 1109 -3.82 -0.85 26.15
C GLY A 1109 -5.21 -1.30 26.65
N ASP A 1110 -6.12 -1.59 25.73
CA ASP A 1110 -7.45 -2.13 26.01
C ASP A 1110 -7.46 -3.65 26.29
N ALA A 1111 -6.40 -4.36 25.94
CA ALA A 1111 -6.32 -5.81 26.08
C ALA A 1111 -5.92 -6.24 27.50
N VAL A 1112 -6.56 -7.30 28.00
CA VAL A 1112 -6.22 -7.90 29.29
C VAL A 1112 -5.02 -8.85 29.11
N PRO A 1113 -4.01 -8.86 30.00
CA PRO A 1113 -2.93 -9.85 29.91
C PRO A 1113 -3.48 -11.29 29.96
N TRP A 1114 -3.02 -12.15 29.05
CA TRP A 1114 -3.45 -13.55 29.02
C TRP A 1114 -3.03 -14.26 30.34
N PRO A 1115 -3.97 -14.92 31.05
CA PRO A 1115 -3.66 -15.62 32.29
C PRO A 1115 -2.83 -16.87 31.97
N ARG A 1116 -1.58 -16.89 32.45
CA ARG A 1116 -0.65 -18.01 32.31
C ARG A 1116 -0.85 -19.07 33.37
#